data_AF-A0A961GA56-F1
#
_entry.id   AF-A0A961GA56-F1
#
_cell.length_a   1.000
_cell.length_b   1.000
_cell.length_c   1.000
_cell.angle_alpha   90.00
_cell.angle_beta   90.00
_cell.angle_gamma   90.00
#
_symmetry.space_group_name_H-M   'P 1'
#
loop_
_entity.id
_entity.type
_entity.pdbx_description
1 polymer ?
#
loop_
_entity_poly.entity_id
_entity_poly.type
_entity_poly.pdbx_seq_one_letter_code
_entity_poly.pdbx_strand_id
1 'polypeptide(L)'
;MSATGGPTLPPAGWYDDPGAAGTKRWWDGTAWTEHRWSPAPQAQPATQPEHPPQPQQQPQTQPPAAAGPAASREIGFGAPARALVAETDALAHLLTDTVATQTELAGALHERVAQLRAAGVRNLLAEIPLDRLQETTEGTVRIGPLAAAGYGTVADVLTASPQALDAVPGVGPQTATQVVAAARQLAAVVEQQVPVRFEPDTRPPGQTAVLAALATAGPAQRWLDDHEHQARAVVAALAVDRAAAADGAGRLSMLVAGRARKASVRDALTRLAAVLDAPSTHALRAAAEAARTAAAPDVDALWRAFEAEPAATYARLEQLGVTTTPTDAQVGHLPAAIAEAVDAQPLDTSRLRVALRGYQAFGARFALCQRRAMLGDEMGLGKTVQAIAAMAHVAAEPAVGAPPQRFLVVSPASVLINWDSEVRRHSDLSPIRLHGDARDRALAQWWASGGVALTTFETLRSLEPPEAAAPPATTTGAASPPESPSPLAMLVVDEAHYAKNPSARRSKAVQRWSGLADRVLFMSGTPMENRVEEFRTLVGYLQPDIAQRVRAIDALAGAAAFREAVAPVYLRRNTDDVLTELPERIEAADWVALGSADGEAYREAVASGNFMAMRRAAYAPGTPQGSAKLDRLAELLDECAAEGAKVLVFSFFLDVLDVVASLAGGRTFGPLTGALAPADRQALVDAFTAEPGPAVLVSQIQAGGVGLNVQAASVVVLCEPQWKPSTEEQAIARARRMGQTRPVRVYRLLAADTVDAWMLQLVAAKTELFDSFARPSEVKLASELAVDVSSLPAVEQVASEAQAEALIIEHERARLGLAP
;
A
#
# COMPACT_ATOMS: atom_id res chain seq x y z
N MET A 1 25.00 67.99 -17.73
CA MET A 1 24.11 67.54 -16.64
C MET A 1 22.70 68.04 -16.94
N SER A 2 21.77 67.14 -17.25
CA SER A 2 20.33 67.37 -17.11
C SER A 2 19.65 66.00 -17.25
N ALA A 3 19.12 65.52 -16.13
CA ALA A 3 18.47 64.24 -15.96
C ALA A 3 16.97 64.37 -16.28
N THR A 4 16.43 63.39 -17.01
CA THR A 4 14.99 63.09 -17.05
C THR A 4 14.83 61.58 -17.26
N GLY A 5 14.95 60.82 -16.16
CA GLY A 5 14.52 59.42 -16.10
C GLY A 5 13.22 59.37 -15.30
N GLY A 6 12.10 59.08 -15.97
CA GLY A 6 10.85 58.73 -15.29
C GLY A 6 10.93 57.29 -14.74
N PRO A 7 10.14 56.95 -13.70
CA PRO A 7 10.17 55.63 -13.10
C PRO A 7 9.64 54.59 -14.10
N THR A 8 10.46 53.59 -14.41
CA THR A 8 10.04 52.37 -15.10
C THR A 8 9.09 51.61 -14.19
N LEU A 9 7.82 51.52 -14.59
CA LEU A 9 6.83 50.70 -13.89
C LEU A 9 7.18 49.20 -14.05
N PRO A 10 6.99 48.40 -13.00
CA PRO A 10 7.34 46.99 -13.04
C PRO A 10 6.33 46.16 -13.88
N PRO A 11 6.73 45.00 -14.44
CA PRO A 11 5.82 44.10 -15.16
C PRO A 11 4.73 43.56 -14.25
N ALA A 12 3.61 43.08 -14.81
CA ALA A 12 2.52 42.52 -14.00
C ALA A 12 3.03 41.35 -13.14
N GLY A 13 2.74 41.36 -11.83
CA GLY A 13 3.32 40.40 -10.90
C GLY A 13 3.13 40.75 -9.42
N TRP A 14 3.60 39.85 -8.56
CA TRP A 14 3.59 40.02 -7.11
C TRP A 14 4.84 40.74 -6.63
N TYR A 15 4.65 41.82 -5.88
CA TYR A 15 5.73 42.60 -5.28
C TYR A 15 5.55 42.69 -3.76
N ASP A 16 6.67 42.71 -3.05
CA ASP A 16 6.66 42.89 -1.60
C ASP A 16 6.14 44.29 -1.26
N ASP A 17 5.21 44.38 -0.32
CA ASP A 17 4.67 45.66 0.14
C ASP A 17 5.70 46.38 1.03
N PRO A 18 6.23 47.54 0.61
CA PRO A 18 7.20 48.27 1.41
C PRO A 18 6.62 48.80 2.74
N GLY A 19 5.29 48.81 2.92
CA GLY A 19 4.61 49.25 4.14
C GLY A 19 4.33 48.15 5.17
N ALA A 20 4.43 46.86 4.81
CA ALA A 20 4.05 45.75 5.67
C ALA A 20 4.90 44.49 5.38
N ALA A 21 5.96 44.29 6.17
CA ALA A 21 6.89 43.18 6.03
C ALA A 21 6.16 41.82 6.04
N GLY A 22 6.32 41.04 4.98
CA GLY A 22 5.67 39.73 4.81
C GLY A 22 4.35 39.74 4.04
N THR A 23 3.94 40.88 3.49
CA THR A 23 2.71 41.03 2.70
C THR A 23 3.07 41.33 1.25
N LYS A 24 2.43 40.63 0.29
CA LYS A 24 2.62 40.88 -1.15
C LYS A 24 1.39 41.56 -1.75
N ARG A 25 1.60 42.48 -2.69
CA ARG A 25 0.55 43.12 -3.49
C ARG A 25 0.70 42.71 -4.95
N TRP A 26 -0.44 42.62 -5.65
CA TRP A 26 -0.45 42.33 -7.08
C TRP A 26 -0.51 43.63 -7.87
N TRP A 27 0.33 43.73 -8.90
CA TRP A 27 0.29 44.79 -9.91
C TRP A 27 -0.21 44.21 -11.23
N ASP A 28 -1.33 44.71 -11.74
CA ASP A 28 -1.94 44.24 -13.00
C ASP A 28 -1.43 44.97 -14.26
N GLY A 29 -0.47 45.89 -14.09
CA GLY A 29 0.01 46.78 -15.15
C GLY A 29 -0.61 48.18 -15.12
N THR A 30 -1.69 48.39 -14.36
CA THR A 30 -2.42 49.66 -14.26
C THR A 30 -2.76 50.09 -12.82
N ALA A 31 -3.03 49.13 -11.92
CA ALA A 31 -3.39 49.38 -10.53
C ALA A 31 -2.84 48.31 -9.57
N TRP A 32 -2.73 48.67 -8.29
CA TRP A 32 -2.39 47.74 -7.22
C TRP A 32 -3.66 47.20 -6.56
N THR A 33 -3.82 45.88 -6.52
CA THR A 33 -4.89 45.23 -5.77
C THR A 33 -4.35 44.60 -4.48
N GLU A 34 -5.01 44.88 -3.35
CA GLU A 34 -4.69 44.28 -2.05
C GLU A 34 -5.40 42.93 -1.93
N HIS A 35 -4.61 41.85 -1.96
CA HIS A 35 -5.07 40.54 -1.53
C HIS A 35 -4.71 40.36 -0.05
N ARG A 36 -5.72 40.30 0.83
CA ARG A 36 -5.49 39.85 2.22
C ARG A 36 -5.26 38.35 2.23
N TRP A 37 -4.01 37.95 2.03
CA TRP A 37 -3.51 36.70 2.59
C TRP A 37 -3.41 36.90 4.10
N SER A 38 -4.41 36.42 4.83
CA SER A 38 -4.22 36.16 6.26
C SER A 38 -3.49 34.82 6.34
N PRO A 39 -2.22 34.75 6.75
CA PRO A 39 -1.74 33.52 7.35
C PRO A 39 -2.72 33.22 8.49
N ALA A 40 -3.18 31.97 8.59
CA ALA A 40 -3.89 31.51 9.79
C ALA A 40 -3.11 32.06 11.00
N PRO A 41 -3.78 32.66 12.01
CA PRO A 41 -3.09 33.29 13.12
C PRO A 41 -2.05 32.30 13.62
N GLN A 42 -0.78 32.71 13.65
CA GLN A 42 0.26 31.96 14.33
C GLN A 42 -0.34 31.59 15.67
N ALA A 43 -0.62 30.30 15.86
CA ALA A 43 -1.11 29.80 17.12
C ALA A 43 -0.12 30.35 18.15
N GLN A 44 -0.64 31.16 19.09
CA GLN A 44 0.12 31.55 20.27
C GLN A 44 0.80 30.28 20.78
N PRO A 45 2.11 30.32 21.11
CA PRO A 45 2.76 29.15 21.67
C PRO A 45 1.89 28.72 22.84
N ALA A 46 1.27 27.54 22.71
CA ALA A 46 0.47 26.98 23.77
C ALA A 46 1.33 27.07 25.02
N THR A 47 0.83 27.79 26.03
CA THR A 47 1.35 27.71 27.39
C THR A 47 1.64 26.25 27.64
N GLN A 48 2.92 25.96 27.92
CA GLN A 48 3.43 24.63 28.14
C GLN A 48 2.39 23.83 28.94
N PRO A 49 1.83 22.73 28.41
CA PRO A 49 1.20 21.77 29.30
C PRO A 49 2.30 21.40 30.29
N GLU A 50 2.03 21.57 31.58
CA GLU A 50 2.91 21.06 32.63
C GLU A 50 3.37 19.66 32.23
N HIS A 51 4.68 19.46 32.31
CA HIS A 51 5.36 18.22 31.98
C HIS A 51 4.47 17.02 32.30
N PRO A 52 4.12 16.15 31.33
CA PRO A 52 3.72 14.80 31.70
C PRO A 52 4.89 14.26 32.53
N PRO A 53 4.62 13.62 33.68
CA PRO A 53 5.69 13.08 34.51
C PRO A 53 6.57 12.22 33.61
N GLN A 54 7.89 12.47 33.66
CA GLN A 54 8.88 11.71 32.92
C GLN A 54 8.54 10.23 33.02
N PRO A 55 8.57 9.46 31.92
CA PRO A 55 8.43 8.02 32.02
C PRO A 55 9.56 7.55 32.95
N GLN A 56 9.20 7.18 34.16
CA GLN A 56 10.09 6.47 35.05
C GLN A 56 10.57 5.28 34.22
N GLN A 57 11.88 5.22 34.01
CA GLN A 57 12.55 4.10 33.36
C GLN A 57 11.94 2.82 33.91
N GLN A 58 11.21 2.08 33.08
CA GLN A 58 10.82 0.73 33.44
C GLN A 58 12.14 -0.02 33.71
N PRO A 59 12.32 -0.58 34.91
CA PRO A 59 13.54 -1.28 35.24
C PRO A 59 13.66 -2.46 34.27
N GLN A 60 14.85 -2.60 33.69
CA GLN A 60 15.24 -3.76 32.89
C GLN A 60 14.79 -5.04 33.60
N THR A 61 13.95 -5.83 32.94
CA THR A 61 13.53 -7.15 33.40
C THR A 61 14.74 -8.08 33.38
N GLN A 62 15.46 -8.11 34.51
CA GLN A 62 16.22 -9.28 34.90
C GLN A 62 15.28 -10.50 34.94
N PRO A 63 15.76 -11.72 34.64
CA PRO A 63 14.97 -12.94 34.86
C PRO A 63 14.43 -12.89 36.30
N PRO A 64 13.16 -13.26 36.54
CA PRO A 64 12.49 -12.96 37.79
C PRO A 64 13.31 -13.51 38.95
N ALA A 65 13.94 -12.61 39.70
CA ALA A 65 14.41 -12.91 41.04
C ALA A 65 13.17 -13.32 41.82
N ALA A 66 13.18 -14.55 42.35
CA ALA A 66 12.10 -15.14 43.10
C ALA A 66 11.46 -14.10 44.02
N ALA A 67 10.22 -13.70 43.70
CA ALA A 67 9.47 -12.75 44.50
C ALA A 67 9.39 -13.27 45.94
N GLY A 68 9.86 -12.47 46.90
CA GLY A 68 9.60 -12.73 48.32
C GLY A 68 8.09 -12.84 48.56
N PRO A 69 7.65 -13.68 49.50
CA PRO A 69 6.26 -14.08 49.62
C PRO A 69 5.38 -12.85 49.87
N ALA A 70 4.47 -12.55 48.93
CA ALA A 70 3.33 -11.71 49.20
C ALA A 70 2.66 -12.23 50.47
N ALA A 71 2.23 -11.33 51.37
CA ALA A 71 1.60 -11.68 52.64
C ALA A 71 0.39 -12.59 52.36
N SER A 72 0.62 -13.90 52.45
CA SER A 72 -0.32 -14.93 52.05
C SER A 72 -1.47 -14.92 53.04
N ARG A 73 -2.65 -14.49 52.57
CA ARG A 73 -3.88 -14.55 53.34
C ARG A 73 -4.11 -16.00 53.79
N GLU A 74 -4.14 -16.24 55.10
CA GLU A 74 -4.52 -17.56 55.62
C GLU A 74 -6.00 -17.81 55.32
N ILE A 75 -6.27 -18.74 54.39
CA ILE A 75 -7.63 -19.14 54.02
C ILE A 75 -8.08 -20.29 54.92
N GLY A 76 -9.17 -20.05 55.67
CA GLY A 76 -9.79 -21.08 56.51
C GLY A 76 -10.61 -22.11 55.71
N PHE A 77 -10.81 -23.30 56.28
CA PHE A 77 -11.66 -24.34 55.68
C PHE A 77 -13.16 -23.96 55.71
N GLY A 78 -13.97 -24.63 54.89
CA GLY A 78 -15.41 -24.45 54.85
C GLY A 78 -15.85 -23.31 53.93
N ALA A 79 -16.46 -22.25 54.49
CA ALA A 79 -16.95 -21.13 53.67
C ALA A 79 -15.84 -20.32 52.97
N PRO A 80 -14.69 -20.00 53.60
CA PRO A 80 -13.62 -19.26 52.93
C PRO A 80 -12.96 -20.08 51.81
N ALA A 81 -12.69 -21.37 52.06
CA ALA A 81 -12.21 -22.29 51.02
C ALA A 81 -13.18 -22.41 49.83
N ARG A 82 -14.50 -22.47 50.09
CA ARG A 82 -15.53 -22.45 49.03
C ARG A 82 -15.50 -21.16 48.22
N ALA A 83 -15.35 -20.01 48.86
CA ALA A 83 -15.29 -18.72 48.18
C ALA A 83 -14.05 -18.62 47.28
N LEU A 84 -12.88 -19.03 47.76
CA LEU A 84 -11.64 -19.04 46.99
C LEU A 84 -11.72 -19.98 45.78
N VAL A 85 -12.31 -21.17 45.98
CA VAL A 85 -12.56 -22.14 44.91
C VAL A 85 -13.49 -21.56 43.85
N ALA A 86 -14.57 -20.89 44.26
CA ALA A 86 -15.49 -20.24 43.33
C ALA A 86 -14.82 -19.10 42.55
N GLU A 87 -13.96 -18.30 43.20
CA GLU A 87 -13.19 -17.25 42.51
C GLU A 87 -12.16 -17.83 41.53
N THR A 88 -11.52 -18.94 41.90
CA THR A 88 -10.62 -19.70 41.03
C THR A 88 -11.34 -20.18 39.77
N ASP A 89 -12.51 -20.81 39.95
CA ASP A 89 -13.33 -21.28 38.83
C ASP A 89 -13.81 -20.12 37.97
N ALA A 90 -14.24 -19.00 38.57
CA ALA A 90 -14.70 -17.83 37.84
C ALA A 90 -13.59 -17.22 36.97
N LEU A 91 -12.36 -17.10 37.49
CA LEU A 91 -11.23 -16.60 36.69
C LEU A 91 -10.83 -17.59 35.60
N ALA A 92 -10.74 -18.88 35.92
CA ALA A 92 -10.39 -19.90 34.93
C ALA A 92 -11.42 -19.94 33.78
N HIS A 93 -12.72 -19.84 34.11
CA HIS A 93 -13.79 -19.70 33.12
C HIS A 93 -13.67 -18.40 32.33
N LEU A 94 -13.49 -17.24 32.98
CA LEU A 94 -13.32 -15.97 32.28
C LEU A 94 -12.20 -16.05 31.23
N LEU A 95 -11.02 -16.55 31.61
CA LEU A 95 -9.86 -16.62 30.71
C LEU A 95 -10.09 -17.64 29.58
N THR A 96 -10.61 -18.83 29.89
CA THR A 96 -10.89 -19.88 28.90
C THR A 96 -12.01 -19.45 27.93
N ASP A 97 -13.08 -18.86 28.45
CA ASP A 97 -14.20 -18.34 27.66
C ASP A 97 -13.78 -17.17 26.79
N THR A 98 -12.87 -16.30 27.25
CA THR A 98 -12.34 -15.20 26.43
C THR A 98 -11.60 -15.75 25.21
N VAL A 99 -10.81 -16.81 25.39
CA VAL A 99 -10.15 -17.52 24.27
C VAL A 99 -11.19 -18.16 23.34
N ALA A 100 -12.20 -18.86 23.89
CA ALA A 100 -13.23 -19.54 23.09
C ALA A 100 -14.14 -18.57 22.31
N THR A 101 -14.50 -17.43 22.92
CA THR A 101 -15.37 -16.40 22.33
C THR A 101 -14.77 -15.86 21.03
N GLN A 102 -13.44 -15.77 20.92
CA GLN A 102 -12.81 -15.32 19.68
C GLN A 102 -13.07 -16.29 18.52
N THR A 103 -12.97 -17.60 18.75
CA THR A 103 -13.25 -18.61 17.73
C THR A 103 -14.70 -18.51 17.25
N GLU A 104 -15.63 -18.30 18.18
CA GLU A 104 -17.05 -18.11 17.86
C GLU A 104 -17.29 -16.82 17.06
N LEU A 105 -16.69 -15.69 17.48
CA LEU A 105 -16.80 -14.41 16.79
C LEU A 105 -16.19 -14.48 15.38
N ALA A 106 -15.05 -15.16 15.22
CA ALA A 106 -14.44 -15.40 13.93
C ALA A 106 -15.37 -16.23 13.03
N GLY A 107 -15.93 -17.34 13.52
CA GLY A 107 -16.89 -18.15 12.77
C GLY A 107 -18.14 -17.37 12.35
N ALA A 108 -18.70 -16.57 13.26
CA ALA A 108 -19.85 -15.71 12.99
C ALA A 108 -19.55 -14.59 11.97
N LEU A 109 -18.30 -14.12 11.91
CA LEU A 109 -17.83 -13.16 10.92
C LEU A 109 -17.66 -13.81 9.54
N HIS A 110 -17.11 -15.02 9.47
CA HIS A 110 -17.02 -15.80 8.22
C HIS A 110 -18.40 -16.00 7.59
N GLU A 111 -19.39 -16.40 8.39
CA GLU A 111 -20.75 -16.64 7.90
C GLU A 111 -21.37 -15.35 7.33
N ARG A 112 -21.20 -14.21 8.01
CA ARG A 112 -21.71 -12.91 7.53
C ARG A 112 -21.05 -12.48 6.22
N VAL A 113 -19.75 -12.69 6.08
CA VAL A 113 -19.04 -12.37 4.84
C VAL A 113 -19.44 -13.31 3.70
N ALA A 114 -19.62 -14.60 3.98
CA ALA A 114 -20.14 -15.56 3.00
C ALA A 114 -21.54 -15.14 2.51
N GLN A 115 -22.41 -14.67 3.40
CA GLN A 115 -23.73 -14.14 3.03
C GLN A 115 -23.63 -12.88 2.13
N LEU A 116 -22.68 -11.98 2.40
CA LEU A 116 -22.43 -10.83 1.52
C LEU A 116 -21.98 -11.27 0.13
N ARG A 117 -21.03 -12.22 0.05
CA ARG A 117 -20.55 -12.76 -1.24
C ARG A 117 -21.66 -13.45 -2.01
N ALA A 118 -22.52 -14.22 -1.35
CA ALA A 118 -23.61 -14.96 -1.99
C ALA A 118 -24.56 -14.05 -2.80
N ALA A 119 -24.76 -12.79 -2.40
CA ALA A 119 -25.51 -11.83 -3.19
C ALA A 119 -24.78 -11.46 -4.49
N GLY A 120 -23.48 -11.12 -4.42
CA GLY A 120 -22.66 -10.80 -5.59
C GLY A 120 -22.45 -11.99 -6.53
N VAL A 121 -22.24 -13.19 -5.98
CA VAL A 121 -22.12 -14.45 -6.74
C VAL A 121 -23.38 -14.71 -7.55
N ARG A 122 -24.56 -14.55 -6.96
CA ARG A 122 -25.83 -14.75 -7.69
C ARG A 122 -25.97 -13.80 -8.87
N ASN A 123 -25.62 -12.53 -8.70
CA ASN A 123 -25.68 -11.54 -9.78
C ASN A 123 -24.72 -11.92 -10.92
N LEU A 124 -23.47 -12.26 -10.60
CA LEU A 124 -22.49 -12.69 -11.61
C LEU A 124 -22.91 -13.97 -12.34
N LEU A 125 -23.40 -14.98 -11.61
CA LEU A 125 -23.86 -16.23 -12.22
C LEU A 125 -25.06 -16.05 -13.16
N ALA A 126 -25.86 -14.98 -12.97
CA ALA A 126 -26.95 -14.61 -13.85
C ALA A 126 -26.47 -13.92 -15.14
N GLU A 127 -25.22 -13.44 -15.18
CA GLU A 127 -24.61 -12.87 -16.39
C GLU A 127 -23.77 -13.90 -17.15
N ILE A 128 -23.30 -14.96 -16.48
CA ILE A 128 -22.50 -16.02 -17.12
C ILE A 128 -23.41 -16.87 -18.02
N PRO A 129 -23.17 -16.90 -19.34
CA PRO A 129 -24.00 -17.70 -20.23
C PRO A 129 -23.77 -19.19 -20.02
N LEU A 130 -24.80 -19.99 -20.34
CA LEU A 130 -24.82 -21.44 -20.12
C LEU A 130 -23.67 -22.18 -20.84
N ASP A 131 -23.17 -21.64 -21.95
CA ASP A 131 -22.10 -22.23 -22.76
C ASP A 131 -20.77 -22.40 -22.03
N ARG A 132 -20.47 -21.53 -21.07
CA ARG A 132 -19.29 -21.60 -20.20
C ARG A 132 -19.21 -22.90 -19.40
N LEU A 133 -20.32 -23.62 -19.18
CA LEU A 133 -20.30 -24.93 -18.52
C LEU A 133 -19.55 -26.00 -19.33
N GLN A 134 -19.44 -25.84 -20.66
CA GLN A 134 -18.69 -26.77 -21.51
C GLN A 134 -17.19 -26.69 -21.27
N GLU A 135 -16.67 -25.53 -20.88
CA GLU A 135 -15.25 -25.33 -20.56
C GLU A 135 -14.85 -26.10 -19.29
N THR A 136 -15.70 -26.07 -18.25
CA THR A 136 -15.51 -26.85 -17.01
C THR A 136 -15.67 -28.36 -17.18
N THR A 137 -16.25 -28.82 -18.29
CA THR A 137 -16.57 -30.23 -18.52
C THR A 137 -15.86 -30.83 -19.73
N GLU A 138 -14.86 -30.13 -20.29
CA GLU A 138 -14.14 -30.53 -21.50
C GLU A 138 -15.09 -30.90 -22.66
N GLY A 139 -16.24 -30.23 -22.75
CA GLY A 139 -17.25 -30.46 -23.78
C GLY A 139 -18.09 -31.75 -23.64
N THR A 140 -17.98 -32.47 -22.52
CA THR A 140 -18.76 -33.72 -22.30
C THR A 140 -20.25 -33.48 -22.08
N VAL A 141 -20.65 -32.28 -21.64
CA VAL A 141 -22.03 -31.96 -21.33
C VAL A 141 -22.75 -31.28 -22.50
N ARG A 142 -23.89 -31.86 -22.91
CA ARG A 142 -24.77 -31.30 -23.96
C ARG A 142 -25.72 -30.26 -23.38
N ILE A 143 -25.43 -28.99 -23.61
CA ILE A 143 -26.21 -27.84 -23.11
C ILE A 143 -27.32 -27.38 -24.08
N GLY A 144 -27.26 -27.77 -25.36
CA GLY A 144 -28.20 -27.32 -26.39
C GLY A 144 -29.69 -27.53 -26.03
N PRO A 145 -30.08 -28.71 -25.50
CA PRO A 145 -31.45 -28.94 -25.04
C PRO A 145 -31.90 -28.02 -23.89
N LEU A 146 -30.97 -27.67 -22.98
CA LEU A 146 -31.24 -26.75 -21.88
C LEU A 146 -31.40 -25.32 -22.37
N ALA A 147 -30.52 -24.86 -23.27
CA ALA A 147 -30.64 -23.56 -23.92
C ALA A 147 -31.97 -23.41 -24.67
N ALA A 148 -32.38 -24.45 -25.41
CA ALA A 148 -33.66 -24.48 -26.10
C ALA A 148 -34.88 -24.47 -25.15
N ALA A 149 -34.71 -24.93 -23.91
CA ALA A 149 -35.73 -24.92 -22.87
C ALA A 149 -35.78 -23.60 -22.06
N GLY A 150 -34.97 -22.60 -22.42
CA GLY A 150 -34.98 -21.27 -21.81
C GLY A 150 -33.98 -21.08 -20.67
N TYR A 151 -33.10 -22.06 -20.41
CA TYR A 151 -31.96 -21.87 -19.50
C TYR A 151 -30.86 -21.13 -20.24
N GLY A 152 -30.70 -19.83 -19.97
CA GLY A 152 -29.72 -18.97 -20.65
C GLY A 152 -28.39 -18.85 -19.90
N THR A 153 -28.43 -19.07 -18.59
CA THR A 153 -27.34 -18.71 -17.67
C THR A 153 -27.01 -19.84 -16.70
N VAL A 154 -25.87 -19.73 -16.03
CA VAL A 154 -25.46 -20.67 -14.98
C VAL A 154 -26.40 -20.58 -13.77
N ALA A 155 -26.89 -19.37 -13.44
CA ALA A 155 -27.86 -19.18 -12.37
C ALA A 155 -29.19 -19.91 -12.63
N ASP A 156 -29.66 -19.95 -13.88
CA ASP A 156 -30.91 -20.65 -14.24
C ASP A 156 -30.81 -22.14 -13.90
N VAL A 157 -29.66 -22.77 -14.17
CA VAL A 157 -29.42 -24.18 -13.82
C VAL A 157 -29.35 -24.39 -12.31
N LEU A 158 -28.66 -23.51 -11.58
CA LEU A 158 -28.47 -23.65 -10.14
C LEU A 158 -29.75 -23.42 -9.33
N THR A 159 -30.67 -22.63 -9.88
CA THR A 159 -31.98 -22.34 -9.27
C THR A 159 -33.06 -23.34 -9.69
N ALA A 160 -32.85 -24.08 -10.77
CA ALA A 160 -33.76 -25.13 -11.23
C ALA A 160 -33.86 -26.29 -10.23
N SER A 161 -35.06 -26.85 -10.08
CA SER A 161 -35.20 -28.11 -9.35
C SER A 161 -34.65 -29.27 -10.19
N PRO A 162 -34.12 -30.34 -9.56
CA PRO A 162 -33.67 -31.53 -10.29
C PRO A 162 -34.75 -32.09 -11.24
N GLN A 163 -36.02 -32.05 -10.80
CA GLN A 163 -37.18 -32.49 -11.57
C GLN A 163 -37.44 -31.64 -12.81
N ALA A 164 -37.19 -30.32 -12.74
CA ALA A 164 -37.37 -29.41 -13.86
C ALA A 164 -36.30 -29.63 -14.95
N LEU A 165 -35.07 -29.96 -14.56
CA LEU A 165 -33.98 -30.28 -15.48
C LEU A 165 -34.18 -31.65 -16.14
N ASP A 166 -34.63 -32.66 -15.38
CA ASP A 166 -34.94 -34.00 -15.89
C ASP A 166 -36.12 -34.02 -16.88
N ALA A 167 -37.03 -33.04 -16.79
CA ALA A 167 -38.18 -32.91 -17.67
C ALA A 167 -37.84 -32.32 -19.05
N VAL A 168 -36.62 -31.80 -19.25
CA VAL A 168 -36.20 -31.19 -20.51
C VAL A 168 -35.97 -32.28 -21.58
N PRO A 169 -36.67 -32.24 -22.72
CA PRO A 169 -36.51 -33.25 -23.78
C PRO A 169 -35.06 -33.31 -24.29
N GLY A 170 -34.43 -34.49 -24.17
CA GLY A 170 -33.03 -34.70 -24.56
C GLY A 170 -32.01 -34.52 -23.44
N VAL A 171 -32.44 -34.21 -22.22
CA VAL A 171 -31.62 -34.22 -21.00
C VAL A 171 -32.03 -35.42 -20.14
N GLY A 172 -31.11 -36.36 -19.92
CA GLY A 172 -31.33 -37.46 -18.99
C GLY A 172 -30.90 -37.12 -17.56
N PRO A 173 -31.27 -37.92 -16.54
CA PRO A 173 -30.93 -37.65 -15.13
C PRO A 173 -29.43 -37.54 -14.85
N GLN A 174 -28.62 -38.32 -15.58
CA GLN A 174 -27.15 -38.24 -15.51
C GLN A 174 -26.64 -36.92 -16.07
N THR A 175 -27.20 -36.45 -17.18
CA THR A 175 -26.83 -35.17 -17.80
C THR A 175 -27.24 -34.01 -16.90
N ALA A 176 -28.46 -34.01 -16.34
CA ALA A 176 -28.89 -32.99 -15.39
C ALA A 176 -27.95 -32.92 -14.17
N THR A 177 -27.56 -34.08 -13.61
CA THR A 177 -26.61 -34.15 -12.50
C THR A 177 -25.23 -33.58 -12.87
N GLN A 178 -24.72 -33.91 -14.05
CA GLN A 178 -23.43 -33.40 -14.55
C GLN A 178 -23.45 -31.88 -14.78
N VAL A 179 -24.54 -31.35 -15.37
CA VAL A 179 -24.71 -29.90 -15.60
C VAL A 179 -24.74 -29.17 -14.27
N VAL A 180 -25.50 -29.66 -13.28
CA VAL A 180 -25.55 -29.05 -11.93
C VAL A 180 -24.21 -29.15 -11.23
N ALA A 181 -23.49 -30.26 -11.35
CA ALA A 181 -22.15 -30.41 -10.78
C ALA A 181 -21.16 -29.41 -11.40
N ALA A 182 -21.17 -29.26 -12.72
CA ALA A 182 -20.37 -28.27 -13.44
C ALA A 182 -20.73 -26.85 -13.03
N ALA A 183 -22.03 -26.54 -12.94
CA ALA A 183 -22.50 -25.23 -12.50
C ALA A 183 -22.08 -24.92 -11.05
N ARG A 184 -22.07 -25.92 -10.15
CA ARG A 184 -21.57 -25.77 -8.78
C ARG A 184 -20.05 -25.58 -8.72
N GLN A 185 -19.29 -26.29 -9.56
CA GLN A 185 -17.85 -26.09 -9.67
C GLN A 185 -17.53 -24.68 -10.15
N LEU A 186 -18.22 -24.21 -11.20
CA LEU A 186 -18.06 -22.85 -11.69
C LEU A 186 -18.51 -21.82 -10.64
N ALA A 187 -19.61 -22.05 -9.93
CA ALA A 187 -20.06 -21.18 -8.84
C ALA A 187 -19.04 -21.11 -7.70
N ALA A 188 -18.39 -22.22 -7.33
CA ALA A 188 -17.33 -22.22 -6.32
C ALA A 188 -16.11 -21.41 -6.77
N VAL A 189 -15.76 -21.48 -8.07
CA VAL A 189 -14.69 -20.64 -8.64
C VAL A 189 -15.08 -19.16 -8.63
N VAL A 190 -16.31 -18.83 -9.03
CA VAL A 190 -16.84 -17.45 -9.00
C VAL A 190 -16.87 -16.91 -7.58
N GLU A 191 -17.34 -17.69 -6.61
CA GLU A 191 -17.40 -17.31 -5.18
C GLU A 191 -16.05 -16.93 -4.59
N GLN A 192 -14.98 -17.62 -5.00
CA GLN A 192 -13.61 -17.27 -4.61
C GLN A 192 -13.14 -15.94 -5.24
N GLN A 193 -13.69 -15.56 -6.39
CA GLN A 193 -13.32 -14.36 -7.13
C GLN A 193 -14.15 -13.12 -6.75
N VAL A 194 -15.33 -13.27 -6.14
CA VAL A 194 -16.14 -12.11 -5.73
C VAL A 194 -15.50 -11.37 -4.55
N PRO A 195 -14.98 -10.15 -4.75
CA PRO A 195 -14.38 -9.40 -3.66
C PRO A 195 -15.44 -8.84 -2.73
N VAL A 196 -15.07 -8.68 -1.46
CA VAL A 196 -15.90 -7.99 -0.47
C VAL A 196 -15.49 -6.52 -0.50
N ARG A 197 -16.33 -5.65 -1.07
CA ARG A 197 -16.09 -4.20 -1.14
C ARG A 197 -17.05 -3.46 -0.22
N PHE A 198 -16.50 -2.62 0.64
CA PHE A 198 -17.31 -1.79 1.53
C PHE A 198 -17.67 -0.47 0.84
N GLU A 199 -18.94 -0.10 0.92
CA GLU A 199 -19.50 1.09 0.25
C GLU A 199 -19.86 2.17 1.29
N PRO A 200 -18.95 3.11 1.58
CA PRO A 200 -19.16 4.12 2.63
C PRO A 200 -20.30 5.09 2.33
N ASP A 201 -20.65 5.27 1.06
CA ASP A 201 -21.67 6.21 0.60
C ASP A 201 -23.09 5.62 0.69
N THR A 202 -23.25 4.30 0.48
CA THR A 202 -24.56 3.60 0.53
C THR A 202 -24.83 2.90 1.87
N ARG A 203 -23.77 2.56 2.61
CA ARG A 203 -23.78 1.91 3.94
C ARG A 203 -24.75 0.74 4.08
N PRO A 204 -24.64 -0.32 3.25
CA PRO A 204 -25.61 -1.41 3.26
C PRO A 204 -25.70 -2.10 4.64
N PRO A 205 -26.89 -2.56 5.08
CA PRO A 205 -27.06 -3.19 6.40
C PRO A 205 -26.18 -4.43 6.62
N GLY A 206 -26.01 -5.26 5.59
CA GLY A 206 -25.16 -6.45 5.67
C GLY A 206 -23.68 -6.11 5.88
N GLN A 207 -23.18 -5.06 5.22
CA GLN A 207 -21.81 -4.59 5.38
C GLN A 207 -21.61 -3.93 6.75
N THR A 208 -22.59 -3.15 7.22
CA THR A 208 -22.59 -2.57 8.56
C THR A 208 -22.52 -3.65 9.64
N ALA A 209 -23.23 -4.77 9.46
CA ALA A 209 -23.17 -5.90 10.38
C ALA A 209 -21.80 -6.57 10.43
N VAL A 210 -21.07 -6.62 9.31
CA VAL A 210 -19.67 -7.12 9.27
C VAL A 210 -18.74 -6.16 10.00
N LEU A 211 -18.84 -4.85 9.77
CA LEU A 211 -18.04 -3.86 10.48
C LEU A 211 -18.30 -3.89 11.99
N ALA A 212 -19.57 -4.04 12.40
CA ALA A 212 -19.95 -4.18 13.80
C ALA A 212 -19.33 -5.44 14.43
N ALA A 213 -19.42 -6.59 13.75
CA ALA A 213 -18.84 -7.84 14.22
C ALA A 213 -17.31 -7.78 14.30
N LEU A 214 -16.65 -7.11 13.35
CA LEU A 214 -15.21 -6.89 13.40
C LEU A 214 -14.81 -5.96 14.56
N ALA A 215 -15.58 -4.90 14.80
CA ALA A 215 -15.33 -3.96 15.90
C ALA A 215 -15.49 -4.63 17.28
N THR A 216 -16.43 -5.56 17.45
CA THR A 216 -16.59 -6.34 18.68
C THR A 216 -15.54 -7.44 18.83
N ALA A 217 -15.08 -8.03 17.72
CA ALA A 217 -14.01 -9.04 17.76
C ALA A 217 -12.63 -8.44 18.06
N GLY A 218 -12.39 -7.18 17.68
CA GLY A 218 -11.07 -6.52 17.81
C GLY A 218 -10.49 -6.49 19.23
N PRO A 219 -11.24 -6.11 20.28
CA PRO A 219 -10.77 -6.16 21.67
C PRO A 219 -10.37 -7.56 22.14
N ALA A 220 -11.17 -8.59 21.82
CA ALA A 220 -10.85 -9.98 22.16
C ALA A 220 -9.59 -10.47 21.43
N GLN A 221 -9.43 -10.12 20.15
CA GLN A 221 -8.22 -10.45 19.39
C GLN A 221 -6.96 -9.82 19.97
N ARG A 222 -6.99 -8.50 20.26
CA ARG A 222 -5.85 -7.81 20.87
C ARG A 222 -5.49 -8.40 22.23
N TRP A 223 -6.50 -8.76 23.03
CA TRP A 223 -6.27 -9.41 24.30
C TRP A 223 -5.54 -10.75 24.14
N LEU A 224 -5.92 -11.57 23.14
CA LEU A 224 -5.24 -12.82 22.82
C LEU A 224 -3.79 -12.58 22.39
N ASP A 225 -3.56 -11.69 21.43
CA ASP A 225 -2.23 -11.39 20.91
C ASP A 225 -1.25 -11.00 22.04
N ASP A 226 -1.74 -10.21 23.00
CA ASP A 226 -0.93 -9.69 24.11
C ASP A 226 -0.81 -10.67 25.30
N HIS A 227 -1.83 -11.49 25.55
CA HIS A 227 -1.97 -12.18 26.84
C HIS A 227 -2.24 -13.69 26.77
N GLU A 228 -2.38 -14.30 25.60
CA GLU A 228 -2.77 -15.72 25.48
C GLU A 228 -1.84 -16.65 26.27
N HIS A 229 -0.53 -16.49 26.12
CA HIS A 229 0.45 -17.31 26.83
C HIS A 229 0.34 -17.13 28.35
N GLN A 230 0.19 -15.89 28.81
CA GLN A 230 0.03 -15.59 30.23
C GLN A 230 -1.28 -16.18 30.78
N ALA A 231 -2.37 -16.07 30.03
CA ALA A 231 -3.67 -16.64 30.39
C ALA A 231 -3.62 -18.15 30.50
N ARG A 232 -3.02 -18.84 29.52
CA ARG A 232 -2.82 -20.31 29.58
C ARG A 232 -1.97 -20.71 30.78
N ALA A 233 -0.91 -19.95 31.10
CA ALA A 233 -0.06 -20.22 32.26
C ALA A 233 -0.82 -20.05 33.59
N VAL A 234 -1.63 -18.99 33.72
CA VAL A 234 -2.48 -18.76 34.90
C VAL A 234 -3.53 -19.86 35.04
N VAL A 235 -4.24 -20.21 33.97
CA VAL A 235 -5.25 -21.29 33.99
C VAL A 235 -4.61 -22.63 34.39
N ALA A 236 -3.43 -22.95 33.85
CA ALA A 236 -2.69 -24.14 34.23
C ALA A 236 -2.29 -24.13 35.72
N ALA A 237 -1.79 -22.99 36.22
CA ALA A 237 -1.42 -22.85 37.64
C ALA A 237 -2.62 -23.00 38.58
N LEU A 238 -3.79 -22.45 38.22
CA LEU A 238 -5.03 -22.60 38.98
C LEU A 238 -5.50 -24.07 39.00
N ALA A 239 -5.35 -24.80 37.91
CA ALA A 239 -5.80 -26.19 37.80
C ALA A 239 -5.04 -27.16 38.73
N VAL A 240 -3.75 -26.92 38.99
CA VAL A 240 -2.87 -27.80 39.81
C VAL A 240 -3.45 -28.03 41.20
N ASP A 241 -3.84 -26.95 41.88
CA ASP A 241 -4.25 -26.98 43.29
C ASP A 241 -5.77 -26.97 43.49
N ARG A 242 -6.54 -26.84 42.40
CA ARG A 242 -8.00 -26.71 42.45
C ARG A 242 -8.71 -27.90 43.09
N ALA A 243 -8.29 -29.13 42.78
CA ALA A 243 -8.92 -30.33 43.35
C ALA A 243 -8.64 -30.46 44.85
N ALA A 244 -7.40 -30.22 45.27
CA ALA A 244 -6.99 -30.25 46.67
C ALA A 244 -7.65 -29.13 47.49
N ALA A 245 -7.82 -27.93 46.92
CA ALA A 245 -8.56 -26.84 47.55
C ALA A 245 -10.06 -27.16 47.70
N ALA A 246 -10.65 -27.88 46.75
CA ALA A 246 -12.06 -28.31 46.78
C ALA A 246 -12.37 -29.18 48.01
N ASP A 247 -11.45 -30.07 48.39
CA ASP A 247 -11.58 -30.91 49.57
C ASP A 247 -11.74 -30.08 50.86
N GLY A 248 -11.19 -28.86 50.87
CA GLY A 248 -11.31 -27.89 51.96
C GLY A 248 -12.69 -27.24 52.10
N ALA A 249 -13.58 -27.40 51.12
CA ALA A 249 -14.92 -26.82 51.09
C ALA A 249 -15.87 -27.41 52.14
N GLY A 250 -15.69 -28.69 52.50
CA GLY A 250 -16.54 -29.42 53.43
C GLY A 250 -16.11 -29.23 54.89
N ARG A 251 -16.84 -28.41 55.65
CA ARG A 251 -16.51 -28.14 57.07
C ARG A 251 -16.50 -29.40 57.95
N LEU A 252 -17.44 -30.33 57.72
CA LEU A 252 -17.50 -31.62 58.41
C LEU A 252 -16.40 -32.59 57.95
N SER A 253 -16.11 -32.64 56.65
CA SER A 253 -15.02 -33.44 56.08
C SER A 253 -13.67 -33.05 56.69
N MET A 254 -13.41 -31.74 56.81
CA MET A 254 -12.17 -31.22 57.38
C MET A 254 -12.10 -31.35 58.89
N LEU A 255 -13.21 -31.53 59.62
CA LEU A 255 -13.15 -31.82 61.06
C LEU A 255 -12.57 -33.21 61.33
N VAL A 256 -12.92 -34.20 60.51
CA VAL A 256 -12.50 -35.61 60.65
C VAL A 256 -11.18 -35.91 59.91
N ALA A 257 -10.70 -35.00 59.05
CA ALA A 257 -9.44 -35.16 58.31
C ALA A 257 -8.18 -35.16 59.21
N GLY A 258 -7.23 -36.05 58.89
CA GLY A 258 -5.92 -36.12 59.54
C GLY A 258 -5.01 -34.90 59.27
N ARG A 259 -3.96 -34.72 60.07
CA ARG A 259 -3.06 -33.55 60.01
C ARG A 259 -2.41 -33.36 58.62
N ALA A 260 -1.95 -34.45 58.00
CA ALA A 260 -1.30 -34.41 56.68
C ALA A 260 -2.25 -33.88 55.58
N ARG A 261 -3.50 -34.36 55.55
CA ARG A 261 -4.53 -33.87 54.60
C ARG A 261 -4.86 -32.40 54.85
N LYS A 262 -5.00 -31.99 56.13
CA LYS A 262 -5.24 -30.58 56.50
C LYS A 262 -4.10 -29.66 56.06
N ALA A 263 -2.85 -30.10 56.17
CA ALA A 263 -1.69 -29.35 55.72
C ALA A 263 -1.70 -29.19 54.19
N SER A 264 -1.84 -30.30 53.46
CA SER A 264 -1.90 -30.31 51.99
C SER A 264 -3.01 -29.40 51.42
N VAL A 265 -4.22 -29.45 51.99
CA VAL A 265 -5.33 -28.57 51.58
C VAL A 265 -5.03 -27.11 51.89
N ARG A 266 -4.41 -26.81 53.04
CA ARG A 266 -4.05 -25.42 53.41
C ARG A 266 -2.97 -24.87 52.46
N ASP A 267 -1.99 -25.68 52.10
CA ASP A 267 -0.94 -25.29 51.16
C ASP A 267 -1.53 -25.02 49.77
N ALA A 268 -2.46 -25.86 49.32
CA ALA A 268 -3.19 -25.65 48.06
C ALA A 268 -4.01 -24.35 48.06
N LEU A 269 -4.77 -24.08 49.14
CA LEU A 269 -5.51 -22.82 49.29
C LEU A 269 -4.58 -21.59 49.30
N THR A 270 -3.41 -21.72 49.94
CA THR A 270 -2.42 -20.63 50.01
C THR A 270 -1.82 -20.34 48.64
N ARG A 271 -1.47 -21.38 47.86
CA ARG A 271 -0.95 -21.22 46.49
C ARG A 271 -1.99 -20.63 45.54
N LEU A 272 -3.25 -21.07 45.61
CA LEU A 272 -4.32 -20.48 44.80
C LEU A 272 -4.55 -19.00 45.13
N ALA A 273 -4.58 -18.64 46.41
CA ALA A 273 -4.70 -17.24 46.82
C ALA A 273 -3.53 -16.40 46.28
N ALA A 274 -2.30 -16.91 46.35
CA ALA A 274 -1.14 -16.22 45.80
C ALA A 274 -1.22 -15.99 44.28
N VAL A 275 -1.78 -16.94 43.52
CA VAL A 275 -1.99 -16.80 42.06
C VAL A 275 -3.07 -15.77 41.77
N LEU A 276 -4.18 -15.77 42.53
CA LEU A 276 -5.30 -14.85 42.36
C LEU A 276 -4.93 -13.40 42.73
N ASP A 277 -4.19 -13.22 43.83
CA ASP A 277 -3.79 -11.91 44.36
C ASP A 277 -2.59 -11.30 43.62
N ALA A 278 -1.99 -12.03 42.67
CA ALA A 278 -0.85 -11.53 41.90
C ALA A 278 -1.27 -10.31 41.03
N PRO A 279 -0.51 -9.20 41.04
CA PRO A 279 -0.83 -8.00 40.25
C PRO A 279 -1.01 -8.29 38.75
N SER A 280 -0.19 -9.20 38.21
CA SER A 280 -0.28 -9.67 36.82
C SER A 280 -1.59 -10.38 36.53
N THR A 281 -2.15 -11.13 37.49
CA THR A 281 -3.43 -11.81 37.38
C THR A 281 -4.60 -10.83 37.43
N HIS A 282 -4.52 -9.81 38.30
CA HIS A 282 -5.52 -8.74 38.34
C HIS A 282 -5.57 -7.94 37.04
N ALA A 283 -4.40 -7.54 36.51
CA ALA A 283 -4.32 -6.84 35.22
C ALA A 283 -4.91 -7.69 34.09
N LEU A 284 -4.57 -8.99 34.07
CA LEU A 284 -5.08 -9.94 33.09
C LEU A 284 -6.62 -10.10 33.17
N ARG A 285 -7.17 -10.24 34.38
CA ARG A 285 -8.62 -10.32 34.64
C ARG A 285 -9.33 -9.06 34.11
N ALA A 286 -8.85 -7.87 34.50
CA ALA A 286 -9.45 -6.61 34.07
C ALA A 286 -9.40 -6.45 32.54
N ALA A 287 -8.30 -6.84 31.91
CA ALA A 287 -8.15 -6.80 30.45
C ALA A 287 -9.13 -7.77 29.75
N ALA A 288 -9.34 -8.97 30.31
CA ALA A 288 -10.29 -9.96 29.77
C ALA A 288 -11.75 -9.48 29.90
N GLU A 289 -12.12 -8.91 31.05
CA GLU A 289 -13.46 -8.33 31.27
C GLU A 289 -13.73 -7.17 30.32
N ALA A 290 -12.75 -6.28 30.12
CA ALA A 290 -12.86 -5.17 29.17
C ALA A 290 -13.02 -5.67 27.73
N ALA A 291 -12.31 -6.72 27.34
CA ALA A 291 -12.42 -7.30 26.00
C ALA A 291 -13.81 -7.91 25.75
N ARG A 292 -14.42 -8.56 26.75
CA ARG A 292 -15.74 -9.20 26.63
C ARG A 292 -16.92 -8.24 26.69
N THR A 293 -16.76 -7.10 27.35
CA THR A 293 -17.83 -6.11 27.53
C THR A 293 -17.82 -5.02 26.46
N ALA A 294 -16.91 -5.09 25.50
CA ALA A 294 -16.83 -4.15 24.39
C ALA A 294 -18.09 -4.22 23.51
N ALA A 295 -18.88 -3.15 23.55
CA ALA A 295 -20.02 -2.98 22.67
C ALA A 295 -19.57 -2.52 21.27
N ALA A 296 -20.34 -2.90 20.25
CA ALA A 296 -20.17 -2.32 18.93
C ALA A 296 -20.42 -0.80 19.01
N PRO A 297 -19.58 0.02 18.37
CA PRO A 297 -19.89 1.43 18.14
C PRO A 297 -21.21 1.60 17.36
N ASP A 298 -21.78 2.80 17.42
CA ASP A 298 -22.90 3.15 16.53
C ASP A 298 -22.50 3.11 15.05
N VAL A 299 -23.50 3.09 14.17
CA VAL A 299 -23.31 2.95 12.71
C VAL A 299 -22.39 4.05 12.16
N ASP A 300 -22.55 5.30 12.59
CA ASP A 300 -21.73 6.40 12.08
C ASP A 300 -20.27 6.31 12.55
N ALA A 301 -20.05 5.84 13.77
CA ALA A 301 -18.71 5.58 14.30
C ALA A 301 -18.03 4.41 13.56
N LEU A 302 -18.78 3.36 13.21
CA LEU A 302 -18.25 2.22 12.43
C LEU A 302 -17.76 2.66 11.07
N TRP A 303 -18.57 3.40 10.31
CA TRP A 303 -18.22 3.86 8.98
C TRP A 303 -17.11 4.90 8.99
N ARG A 304 -17.10 5.84 9.96
CA ARG A 304 -15.97 6.77 10.13
C ARG A 304 -14.66 6.06 10.46
N ALA A 305 -14.69 5.03 11.32
CA ALA A 305 -13.51 4.23 11.63
C ALA A 305 -13.03 3.46 10.39
N PHE A 306 -13.96 2.91 9.60
CA PHE A 306 -13.64 2.27 8.33
C PHE A 306 -13.00 3.26 7.34
N GLU A 307 -13.62 4.42 7.08
CA GLU A 307 -13.11 5.43 6.14
C GLU A 307 -11.74 6.00 6.55
N ALA A 308 -11.46 6.09 7.84
CA ALA A 308 -10.17 6.53 8.34
C ALA A 308 -9.06 5.49 8.08
N GLU A 309 -9.36 4.20 8.20
CA GLU A 309 -8.39 3.11 7.99
C GLU A 309 -8.97 1.90 7.22
N PRO A 310 -9.35 2.06 5.93
CA PRO A 310 -9.95 0.96 5.17
C PRO A 310 -8.96 -0.20 5.02
N ALA A 311 -7.71 0.15 4.77
CA ALA A 311 -6.60 -0.80 4.69
C ALA A 311 -6.50 -1.66 5.95
N ALA A 312 -6.58 -1.09 7.16
CA ALA A 312 -6.46 -1.86 8.40
C ALA A 312 -7.63 -2.83 8.59
N THR A 313 -8.84 -2.42 8.20
CA THR A 313 -10.06 -3.25 8.26
C THR A 313 -9.90 -4.54 7.45
N TYR A 314 -9.50 -4.41 6.19
CA TYR A 314 -9.27 -5.54 5.30
C TYR A 314 -8.11 -6.45 5.77
N ALA A 315 -7.07 -5.89 6.40
CA ALA A 315 -5.97 -6.69 6.96
C ALA A 315 -6.49 -7.62 8.05
N ARG A 316 -7.36 -7.10 8.91
CA ARG A 316 -7.96 -7.88 9.98
C ARG A 316 -8.88 -8.97 9.43
N LEU A 317 -9.63 -8.69 8.36
CA LEU A 317 -10.44 -9.72 7.70
C LEU A 317 -9.57 -10.85 7.14
N GLU A 318 -8.43 -10.54 6.52
CA GLU A 318 -7.48 -11.55 6.06
C GLU A 318 -6.82 -12.34 7.19
N GLN A 319 -6.39 -11.66 8.26
CA GLN A 319 -5.79 -12.31 9.43
C GLN A 319 -6.74 -13.28 10.12
N LEU A 320 -8.04 -12.97 10.11
CA LEU A 320 -9.08 -13.85 10.62
C LEU A 320 -9.47 -14.96 9.63
N GLY A 321 -8.89 -15.01 8.43
CA GLY A 321 -9.20 -16.01 7.39
C GLY A 321 -10.51 -15.78 6.63
N VAL A 322 -11.16 -14.62 6.87
CA VAL A 322 -12.49 -14.29 6.34
C VAL A 322 -12.43 -13.87 4.86
N THR A 323 -11.33 -13.22 4.49
CA THR A 323 -10.98 -12.90 3.11
C THR A 323 -9.63 -13.52 2.78
N THR A 324 -9.46 -13.97 1.54
CA THR A 324 -8.20 -14.56 1.07
C THR A 324 -7.80 -13.88 -0.23
N THR A 325 -6.53 -13.55 -0.34
CA THR A 325 -5.90 -13.25 -1.63
C THR A 325 -5.63 -14.58 -2.35
N PRO A 326 -5.82 -14.68 -3.67
CA PRO A 326 -5.41 -15.87 -4.41
C PRO A 326 -3.92 -16.18 -4.16
N THR A 327 -3.59 -17.44 -3.84
CA THR A 327 -2.23 -17.85 -3.44
C THR A 327 -1.19 -17.50 -4.50
N ASP A 328 -1.48 -17.75 -5.78
CA ASP A 328 -0.53 -17.49 -6.88
C ASP A 328 -0.21 -16.00 -7.05
N ALA A 329 -1.21 -15.14 -6.86
CA ALA A 329 -1.05 -13.69 -6.88
C ALA A 329 -0.24 -13.21 -5.66
N GLN A 330 -0.49 -13.79 -4.49
CA GLN A 330 0.22 -13.47 -3.26
C GLN A 330 1.73 -13.73 -3.37
N VAL A 331 2.10 -14.85 -4.01
CA VAL A 331 3.50 -15.27 -4.19
C VAL A 331 4.14 -14.74 -5.47
N GLY A 332 3.41 -14.01 -6.32
CA GLY A 332 3.92 -13.42 -7.55
C GLY A 332 4.39 -14.44 -8.58
N HIS A 333 3.72 -15.60 -8.64
CA HIS A 333 4.06 -16.72 -9.53
C HIS A 333 5.51 -17.23 -9.40
N LEU A 334 6.10 -17.12 -8.20
CA LEU A 334 7.40 -17.71 -7.92
C LEU A 334 7.37 -19.24 -8.08
N PRO A 335 8.48 -19.88 -8.49
CA PRO A 335 8.62 -21.33 -8.45
C PRO A 335 8.31 -21.87 -7.05
N ALA A 336 7.60 -23.01 -6.97
CA ALA A 336 7.09 -23.59 -5.72
C ALA A 336 8.18 -23.72 -4.65
N ALA A 337 9.38 -24.19 -5.00
CA ALA A 337 10.48 -24.33 -4.06
C ALA A 337 10.92 -23.01 -3.41
N ILE A 338 10.85 -21.89 -4.15
CA ILE A 338 11.15 -20.56 -3.61
C ILE A 338 10.01 -20.10 -2.73
N ALA A 339 8.76 -20.26 -3.18
CA ALA A 339 7.58 -19.87 -2.41
C ALA A 339 7.52 -20.60 -1.05
N GLU A 340 7.74 -21.91 -1.04
CA GLU A 340 7.79 -22.73 0.18
C GLU A 340 8.90 -22.28 1.15
N ALA A 341 10.10 -22.00 0.64
CA ALA A 341 11.20 -21.49 1.45
C ALA A 341 10.88 -20.11 2.07
N VAL A 342 10.18 -19.26 1.31
CA VAL A 342 9.73 -17.94 1.77
C VAL A 342 8.63 -18.09 2.81
N ASP A 343 7.66 -18.98 2.63
CA ASP A 343 6.60 -19.21 3.63
C ASP A 343 7.16 -19.81 4.93
N ALA A 344 8.20 -20.65 4.83
CA ALA A 344 8.89 -21.20 5.98
C ALA A 344 9.74 -20.17 6.75
N GLN A 345 10.07 -19.02 6.16
CA GLN A 345 10.82 -17.95 6.82
C GLN A 345 9.99 -17.33 7.95
N PRO A 346 10.44 -17.40 9.22
CA PRO A 346 9.75 -16.74 10.32
C PRO A 346 9.68 -15.22 10.11
N LEU A 347 8.58 -14.63 10.56
CA LEU A 347 8.37 -13.18 10.56
C LEU A 347 7.84 -12.75 11.93
N ASP A 348 8.76 -12.37 12.81
CA ASP A 348 8.46 -11.67 14.06
C ASP A 348 7.86 -10.27 13.79
N THR A 349 6.63 -10.07 14.26
CA THR A 349 5.88 -8.80 14.14
C THR A 349 5.75 -8.04 15.45
N SER A 350 6.43 -8.46 16.53
CA SER A 350 6.33 -7.85 17.88
C SER A 350 6.70 -6.36 17.92
N ARG A 351 7.54 -5.92 16.98
CA ARG A 351 8.00 -4.53 16.83
C ARG A 351 7.16 -3.72 15.84
N LEU A 352 6.13 -4.32 15.24
CA LEU A 352 5.20 -3.65 14.33
C LEU A 352 3.97 -3.12 15.07
N ARG A 353 3.46 -1.98 14.59
CA ARG A 353 2.22 -1.33 15.05
C ARG A 353 1.07 -1.50 14.05
N VAL A 354 1.29 -2.26 12.98
CA VAL A 354 0.36 -2.43 11.87
C VAL A 354 0.18 -3.91 11.54
N ALA A 355 -1.05 -4.28 11.20
CA ALA A 355 -1.37 -5.59 10.65
C ALA A 355 -0.95 -5.66 9.18
N LEU A 356 -0.14 -6.66 8.83
CA LEU A 356 0.28 -6.90 7.44
C LEU A 356 -0.79 -7.70 6.68
N ARG A 357 -0.96 -7.39 5.40
CA ARG A 357 -1.63 -8.27 4.43
C ARG A 357 -0.84 -9.56 4.22
N GLY A 358 -1.51 -10.62 3.76
CA GLY A 358 -0.85 -11.89 3.44
C GLY A 358 0.31 -11.71 2.47
N TYR A 359 0.09 -10.96 1.39
CA TYR A 359 1.13 -10.65 0.41
C TYR A 359 2.23 -9.73 0.99
N GLN A 360 1.90 -8.78 1.88
CA GLN A 360 2.92 -7.93 2.50
C GLN A 360 3.85 -8.74 3.41
N ALA A 361 3.27 -9.66 4.20
CA ALA A 361 4.04 -10.59 5.02
C ALA A 361 4.93 -11.48 4.14
N PHE A 362 4.40 -12.01 3.03
CA PHE A 362 5.19 -12.78 2.06
C PHE A 362 6.35 -11.97 1.48
N GLY A 363 6.14 -10.71 1.10
CA GLY A 363 7.21 -9.88 0.55
C GLY A 363 8.29 -9.50 1.57
N ALA A 364 7.91 -9.29 2.84
CA ALA A 364 8.87 -9.13 3.93
C ALA A 364 9.69 -10.42 4.15
N ARG A 365 9.04 -11.59 4.18
CA ARG A 365 9.70 -12.90 4.24
C ARG A 365 10.61 -13.13 3.04
N PHE A 366 10.21 -12.72 1.84
CA PHE A 366 11.03 -12.83 0.63
C PHE A 366 12.34 -12.06 0.80
N ALA A 367 12.28 -10.80 1.27
CA ALA A 367 13.47 -10.00 1.55
C ALA A 367 14.38 -10.64 2.63
N LEU A 368 13.79 -11.27 3.65
CA LEU A 368 14.52 -11.96 4.72
C LEU A 368 15.13 -13.29 4.25
N CYS A 369 14.39 -14.09 3.50
CA CYS A 369 14.83 -15.38 2.99
C CYS A 369 15.96 -15.20 1.97
N GLN A 370 15.79 -14.28 1.01
CA GLN A 370 16.75 -14.08 -0.08
C GLN A 370 17.95 -13.22 0.32
N ARG A 371 17.84 -12.44 1.40
CA ARG A 371 18.85 -11.52 1.97
C ARG A 371 19.21 -10.34 1.06
N ARG A 372 19.50 -10.57 -0.22
CA ARG A 372 19.82 -9.58 -1.25
C ARG A 372 18.81 -9.71 -2.38
N ALA A 373 17.78 -8.87 -2.35
CA ALA A 373 16.59 -9.04 -3.16
C ALA A 373 16.03 -7.71 -3.68
N MET A 374 15.12 -7.82 -4.63
CA MET A 374 14.43 -6.72 -5.27
C MET A 374 12.92 -6.94 -5.19
N LEU A 375 12.21 -5.96 -4.63
CA LEU A 375 10.75 -5.89 -4.63
C LEU A 375 10.29 -4.95 -5.76
N GLY A 376 9.74 -5.57 -6.80
CA GLY A 376 9.16 -4.96 -7.99
C GLY A 376 7.65 -4.82 -7.95
N ASP A 377 7.02 -4.96 -6.78
CA ASP A 377 5.58 -4.79 -6.61
C ASP A 377 5.08 -3.48 -7.25
N GLU A 378 3.89 -3.53 -7.85
CA GLU A 378 3.23 -2.34 -8.35
C GLU A 378 3.01 -1.28 -7.26
N MET A 379 2.73 -0.06 -7.72
CA MET A 379 2.59 1.08 -6.83
C MET A 379 1.30 1.00 -6.03
N GLY A 380 1.38 1.34 -4.74
CA GLY A 380 0.23 1.28 -3.83
C GLY A 380 0.13 -0.02 -3.02
N LEU A 381 0.98 -1.03 -3.28
CA LEU A 381 1.00 -2.30 -2.53
C LEU A 381 1.70 -2.24 -1.16
N GLY A 382 2.26 -1.09 -0.77
CA GLY A 382 2.88 -0.92 0.54
C GLY A 382 4.29 -1.50 0.67
N LYS A 383 5.13 -1.38 -0.36
CA LYS A 383 6.55 -1.77 -0.33
C LYS A 383 7.31 -1.20 0.88
N THR A 384 7.02 0.04 1.27
CA THR A 384 7.56 0.70 2.48
C THR A 384 7.25 -0.10 3.74
N VAL A 385 5.99 -0.52 3.93
CA VAL A 385 5.57 -1.32 5.09
C VAL A 385 6.23 -2.70 5.07
N GLN A 386 6.40 -3.33 3.90
CA GLN A 386 7.11 -4.61 3.77
C GLN A 386 8.59 -4.50 4.19
N ALA A 387 9.28 -3.43 3.78
CA ALA A 387 10.64 -3.14 4.20
C ALA A 387 10.73 -2.87 5.70
N ILE A 388 9.78 -2.11 6.27
CA ILE A 388 9.69 -1.87 7.71
C ILE A 388 9.48 -3.18 8.48
N ALA A 389 8.62 -4.07 7.99
CA ALA A 389 8.41 -5.40 8.56
C ALA A 389 9.69 -6.24 8.58
N ALA A 390 10.45 -6.24 7.49
CA ALA A 390 11.73 -6.94 7.43
C ALA A 390 12.77 -6.33 8.41
N MET A 391 12.82 -4.99 8.55
CA MET A 391 13.68 -4.33 9.55
C MET A 391 13.25 -4.63 10.99
N ALA A 392 11.94 -4.61 11.26
CA ALA A 392 11.35 -4.89 12.57
C ALA A 392 11.66 -6.33 13.03
N HIS A 393 11.57 -7.29 12.11
CA HIS A 393 11.97 -8.68 12.34
C HIS A 393 13.44 -8.79 12.77
N VAL A 394 14.34 -8.22 11.97
CA VAL A 394 15.79 -8.24 12.27
C VAL A 394 16.08 -7.53 13.60
N ALA A 395 15.36 -6.45 13.89
CA ALA A 395 15.49 -5.73 15.16
C ALA A 395 14.99 -6.53 16.38
N ALA A 396 14.13 -7.53 16.19
CA ALA A 396 13.64 -8.40 17.27
C ALA A 396 14.57 -9.60 17.55
N GLU A 397 15.51 -9.90 16.64
CA GLU A 397 16.47 -11.00 16.83
C GLU A 397 17.32 -10.79 18.10
N PRO A 398 17.57 -11.85 18.90
CA PRO A 398 18.29 -11.73 20.17
C PRO A 398 19.72 -11.19 20.00
N ALA A 399 19.96 -9.97 20.49
CA ALA A 399 21.24 -9.27 20.38
C ALA A 399 22.08 -9.31 21.68
N VAL A 400 22.20 -10.47 22.34
CA VAL A 400 23.00 -10.57 23.58
C VAL A 400 24.48 -10.36 23.23
N GLY A 401 25.02 -9.20 23.58
CA GLY A 401 26.42 -8.83 23.32
C GLY A 401 26.72 -8.39 21.88
N ALA A 402 25.70 -8.26 21.02
CA ALA A 402 25.85 -7.78 19.65
C ALA A 402 25.78 -6.24 19.57
N PRO A 403 26.44 -5.60 18.60
CA PRO A 403 26.29 -4.16 18.36
C PRO A 403 24.82 -3.82 18.01
N PRO A 404 24.39 -2.56 18.23
CA PRO A 404 23.03 -2.16 17.90
C PRO A 404 22.75 -2.36 16.40
N GLN A 405 21.57 -2.92 16.10
CA GLN A 405 21.10 -3.13 14.74
C GLN A 405 20.98 -1.78 14.01
N ARG A 406 21.59 -1.70 12.82
CA ARG A 406 21.61 -0.50 11.99
C ARG A 406 20.89 -0.78 10.68
N PHE A 407 20.00 0.11 10.30
CA PHE A 407 19.29 0.07 9.03
C PHE A 407 19.48 1.38 8.29
N LEU A 408 19.75 1.33 6.99
CA LEU A 408 19.92 2.50 6.15
C LEU A 408 18.89 2.48 5.03
N VAL A 409 18.10 3.54 4.91
CA VAL A 409 17.15 3.76 3.82
C VAL A 409 17.64 4.90 2.95
N VAL A 410 17.77 4.62 1.66
CA VAL A 410 18.13 5.60 0.62
C VAL A 410 16.90 5.81 -0.25
N SER A 411 16.43 7.05 -0.38
CA SER A 411 15.24 7.36 -1.18
C SER A 411 15.32 8.72 -1.87
N PRO A 412 14.41 9.05 -2.81
CA PRO A 412 14.29 10.41 -3.33
C PRO A 412 13.97 11.43 -2.22
N ALA A 413 14.41 12.68 -2.39
CA ALA A 413 14.21 13.73 -1.38
C ALA A 413 12.72 13.99 -1.06
N SER A 414 11.84 13.82 -2.06
CA SER A 414 10.39 14.01 -1.91
C SER A 414 9.74 13.02 -0.95
N VAL A 415 10.30 11.82 -0.78
CA VAL A 415 9.68 10.73 0.01
C VAL A 415 10.34 10.54 1.37
N LEU A 416 11.38 11.32 1.69
CA LEU A 416 12.14 11.19 2.93
C LEU A 416 11.28 11.47 4.17
N ILE A 417 10.39 12.46 4.09
CA ILE A 417 9.44 12.78 5.17
C ILE A 417 8.42 11.65 5.33
N ASN A 418 7.91 11.10 4.22
CA ASN A 418 7.00 9.97 4.25
C ASN A 418 7.63 8.76 4.94
N TRP A 419 8.90 8.45 4.65
CA TRP A 419 9.64 7.39 5.34
C TRP A 419 9.76 7.62 6.86
N ASP A 420 10.06 8.86 7.29
CA ASP A 420 10.12 9.18 8.73
C ASP A 420 8.77 8.93 9.42
N SER A 421 7.67 9.40 8.80
CA SER A 421 6.32 9.19 9.29
C SER A 421 5.92 7.71 9.31
N GLU A 422 6.17 6.97 8.23
CA GLU A 422 5.84 5.54 8.08
C GLU A 422 6.57 4.67 9.11
N VAL A 423 7.87 4.90 9.33
CA VAL A 423 8.65 4.15 10.33
C VAL A 423 8.06 4.36 11.73
N ARG A 424 7.74 5.61 12.10
CA ARG A 424 7.13 5.95 13.40
C ARG A 424 5.73 5.38 13.55
N ARG A 425 4.93 5.42 12.48
CA ARG A 425 3.54 4.96 12.49
C ARG A 425 3.45 3.44 12.59
N HIS A 426 4.30 2.72 11.85
CA HIS A 426 4.16 1.29 11.64
C HIS A 426 5.09 0.42 12.48
N SER A 427 6.04 1.00 13.22
CA SER A 427 6.97 0.25 14.09
C SER A 427 7.38 1.02 15.35
N ASP A 428 8.02 0.33 16.30
CA ASP A 428 8.71 0.94 17.45
C ASP A 428 10.13 1.44 17.12
N LEU A 429 10.58 1.27 15.87
CA LEU A 429 11.92 1.65 15.44
C LEU A 429 12.08 3.18 15.44
N SER A 430 13.31 3.63 15.72
CA SER A 430 13.65 5.05 15.77
C SER A 430 14.29 5.51 14.46
N PRO A 431 13.63 6.40 13.68
CA PRO A 431 14.23 6.96 12.48
C PRO A 431 15.11 8.18 12.80
N ILE A 432 16.24 8.29 12.07
CA ILE A 432 17.23 9.36 12.17
C ILE A 432 17.48 9.92 10.76
N ARG A 433 17.20 11.21 10.54
CA ARG A 433 17.42 11.86 9.24
C ARG A 433 18.89 12.24 9.06
N LEU A 434 19.55 11.64 8.07
CA LEU A 434 20.90 11.98 7.62
C LEU A 434 20.81 12.95 6.43
N HIS A 435 20.34 14.16 6.70
CA HIS A 435 20.19 15.21 5.69
C HIS A 435 20.36 16.61 6.32
N GLY A 436 20.70 17.60 5.49
CA GLY A 436 20.98 18.98 5.93
C GLY A 436 22.33 19.13 6.67
N ASP A 437 22.49 20.26 7.36
CA ASP A 437 23.76 20.67 7.98
C ASP A 437 24.16 19.81 9.18
N ALA A 438 23.19 19.17 9.84
CA ALA A 438 23.42 18.31 10.99
C ALA A 438 23.76 16.85 10.61
N ARG A 439 23.91 16.53 9.31
CA ARG A 439 24.03 15.14 8.83
C ARG A 439 25.20 14.38 9.45
N ASP A 440 26.36 15.01 9.64
CA ASP A 440 27.56 14.31 10.12
C ASP A 440 27.42 13.95 11.61
N ARG A 441 26.80 14.84 12.39
CA ARG A 441 26.41 14.57 13.78
C ARG A 441 25.37 13.46 13.87
N ALA A 442 24.35 13.50 13.01
CA ALA A 442 23.32 12.48 12.95
C ALA A 442 23.88 11.11 12.53
N LEU A 443 24.86 11.08 11.63
CA LEU A 443 25.58 9.88 11.20
C LEU A 443 26.35 9.27 12.37
N ALA A 444 27.10 10.09 13.12
CA ALA A 444 27.82 9.63 14.30
C ALA A 444 26.88 9.09 15.39
N GLN A 445 25.74 9.76 15.61
CA GLN A 445 24.71 9.29 16.54
C GLN A 445 24.15 7.93 16.12
N TRP A 446 23.76 7.79 14.84
CA TRP A 446 23.20 6.54 14.33
C TRP A 446 24.19 5.38 14.40
N TRP A 447 25.47 5.62 14.14
CA TRP A 447 26.50 4.59 14.35
C TRP A 447 26.60 4.13 15.81
N ALA A 448 26.42 5.04 16.78
CA ALA A 448 26.47 4.70 18.19
C ALA A 448 25.20 4.01 18.70
N SER A 449 24.01 4.48 18.32
CA SER A 449 22.73 4.04 18.90
C SER A 449 21.97 2.98 18.08
N GLY A 450 22.31 2.82 16.79
CA GLY A 450 21.48 2.04 15.87
C GLY A 450 20.20 2.76 15.44
N GLY A 451 19.27 1.99 14.89
CA GLY A 451 17.99 2.48 14.36
C GLY A 451 17.98 2.64 12.84
N VAL A 452 17.02 3.41 12.33
CA VAL A 452 16.76 3.55 10.89
C VAL A 452 17.27 4.90 10.40
N ALA A 453 18.42 4.93 9.73
CA ALA A 453 18.93 6.12 9.07
C ALA A 453 18.18 6.37 7.76
N LEU A 454 17.70 7.58 7.56
CA LEU A 454 17.02 8.02 6.34
C LEU A 454 17.89 9.02 5.61
N THR A 455 18.23 8.74 4.35
CA THR A 455 19.06 9.63 3.53
C THR A 455 18.62 9.68 2.08
N THR A 456 19.18 10.62 1.32
CA THR A 456 18.91 10.77 -0.11
C THR A 456 20.08 10.26 -0.96
N PHE A 457 19.82 9.90 -2.21
CA PHE A 457 20.88 9.54 -3.17
C PHE A 457 21.98 10.59 -3.27
N GLU A 458 21.62 11.87 -3.19
CA GLU A 458 22.55 13.00 -3.25
C GLU A 458 23.34 13.18 -1.95
N THR A 459 22.77 12.86 -0.80
CA THR A 459 23.51 12.95 0.47
C THR A 459 24.44 11.76 0.64
N LEU A 460 23.99 10.55 0.27
CA LEU A 460 24.71 9.27 0.40
C LEU A 460 26.12 9.31 -0.20
N ARG A 461 26.31 9.99 -1.33
CA ARG A 461 27.60 10.15 -2.01
C ARG A 461 28.66 10.89 -1.20
N SER A 462 28.23 11.73 -0.25
CA SER A 462 29.12 12.42 0.69
C SER A 462 29.25 11.73 2.06
N LEU A 463 28.38 10.75 2.35
CA LEU A 463 28.44 10.00 3.60
C LEU A 463 29.54 8.93 3.52
N GLU A 464 30.44 8.97 4.48
CA GLU A 464 31.51 7.99 4.63
C GLU A 464 31.25 7.12 5.87
N PRO A 465 31.27 5.78 5.72
CA PRO A 465 31.26 4.89 6.87
C PRO A 465 32.55 5.10 7.69
N PRO A 466 32.52 4.95 9.03
CA PRO A 466 33.72 4.96 9.85
C PRO A 466 34.74 3.94 9.35
N GLU A 467 36.04 4.23 9.45
CA GLU A 467 37.11 3.32 9.00
C GLU A 467 36.99 1.92 9.63
N ALA A 468 36.54 1.84 10.89
CA ALA A 468 36.30 0.58 11.60
C ALA A 468 35.15 -0.27 11.01
N ALA A 469 34.32 0.31 10.15
CA ALA A 469 33.22 -0.36 9.45
C ALA A 469 33.56 -0.67 7.98
N ALA A 470 34.76 -0.33 7.49
CA ALA A 470 35.15 -0.64 6.10
C ALA A 470 35.23 -2.16 5.88
N PRO A 471 34.72 -2.68 4.75
CA PRO A 471 34.79 -4.10 4.48
C PRO A 471 36.24 -4.49 4.16
N PRO A 472 36.71 -5.70 4.52
CA PRO A 472 37.99 -6.21 4.05
C PRO A 472 37.98 -6.24 2.51
N ALA A 473 39.08 -5.84 1.89
CA ALA A 473 39.19 -5.49 0.46
C ALA A 473 38.90 -6.63 -0.55
N THR A 474 38.41 -7.80 -0.11
CA THR A 474 38.30 -9.02 -0.94
C THR A 474 36.91 -9.65 -1.00
N THR A 475 35.88 -9.15 -0.30
CA THR A 475 34.57 -9.83 -0.24
C THR A 475 33.58 -9.28 -1.27
N THR A 476 33.86 -9.47 -2.55
CA THR A 476 32.86 -9.33 -3.63
C THR A 476 32.44 -10.72 -4.09
N GLY A 477 31.25 -11.19 -3.67
CA GLY A 477 30.52 -12.24 -4.38
C GLY A 477 30.39 -13.64 -3.73
N ALA A 478 30.79 -13.85 -2.46
CA ALA A 478 30.57 -15.16 -1.83
C ALA A 478 29.23 -15.24 -1.09
N ALA A 479 28.45 -16.29 -1.35
CA ALA A 479 27.18 -16.63 -0.70
C ALA A 479 27.34 -17.18 0.74
N SER A 480 28.53 -17.05 1.35
CA SER A 480 28.81 -17.49 2.71
C SER A 480 28.78 -16.30 3.67
N PRO A 481 28.16 -16.43 4.85
CA PRO A 481 28.11 -15.33 5.82
C PRO A 481 29.53 -14.96 6.27
N PRO A 482 29.87 -13.66 6.37
CA PRO A 482 31.17 -13.25 6.90
C PRO A 482 31.34 -13.75 8.34
N GLU A 483 32.55 -14.16 8.71
CA GLU A 483 32.88 -14.60 10.08
C GLU A 483 32.76 -13.46 11.13
N SER A 484 32.61 -12.22 10.67
CA SER A 484 32.35 -11.03 11.49
C SER A 484 30.98 -10.44 11.15
N PRO A 485 30.19 -9.98 12.14
CA PRO A 485 28.88 -9.39 11.89
C PRO A 485 29.02 -8.15 11.01
N SER A 486 28.24 -8.11 9.92
CA SER A 486 28.17 -6.95 9.04
C SER A 486 27.84 -5.68 9.86
N PRO A 487 28.51 -4.55 9.61
CA PRO A 487 28.29 -3.33 10.39
C PRO A 487 26.91 -2.71 10.15
N LEU A 488 26.26 -3.08 9.04
CA LEU A 488 24.91 -2.67 8.65
C LEU A 488 24.02 -3.92 8.48
N ALA A 489 22.89 -3.96 9.19
CA ALA A 489 21.99 -5.11 9.17
C ALA A 489 21.15 -5.17 7.89
N MET A 490 20.63 -4.03 7.45
CA MET A 490 19.92 -3.94 6.17
C MET A 490 20.12 -2.58 5.50
N LEU A 491 20.36 -2.61 4.19
CA LEU A 491 20.26 -1.46 3.30
C LEU A 491 18.97 -1.58 2.48
N VAL A 492 18.15 -0.55 2.52
CA VAL A 492 16.96 -0.41 1.68
C VAL A 492 17.20 0.73 0.68
N VAL A 493 17.04 0.45 -0.61
CA VAL A 493 17.14 1.46 -1.67
C VAL A 493 15.79 1.58 -2.35
N ASP A 494 15.09 2.64 -2.01
CA ASP A 494 13.81 3.02 -2.60
C ASP A 494 14.04 3.76 -3.93
N GLU A 495 13.16 3.51 -4.90
CA GLU A 495 13.35 3.92 -6.29
C GLU A 495 14.75 3.57 -6.83
N ALA A 496 15.13 2.29 -6.72
CA ALA A 496 16.44 1.79 -7.10
C ALA A 496 16.85 2.08 -8.56
N HIS A 497 15.88 2.40 -9.44
CA HIS A 497 16.15 2.87 -10.80
C HIS A 497 17.03 4.13 -10.85
N TYR A 498 17.14 4.93 -9.78
CA TYR A 498 18.13 6.00 -9.71
C TYR A 498 19.57 5.45 -9.74
N ALA A 499 19.83 4.25 -9.23
CA ALA A 499 21.16 3.64 -9.19
C ALA A 499 21.53 2.83 -10.45
N LYS A 500 20.75 2.92 -11.54
CA LYS A 500 20.90 2.07 -12.74
C LYS A 500 22.17 2.25 -13.59
N ASN A 501 22.87 3.38 -13.48
CA ASN A 501 24.09 3.64 -14.28
C ASN A 501 25.36 3.41 -13.44
N PRO A 502 26.16 2.35 -13.68
CA PRO A 502 27.34 2.04 -12.86
C PRO A 502 28.39 3.15 -12.78
N SER A 503 28.49 3.97 -13.83
CA SER A 503 29.46 5.08 -13.88
C SER A 503 29.08 6.25 -12.98
N ALA A 504 27.79 6.38 -12.63
CA ALA A 504 27.27 7.51 -11.86
C ALA A 504 27.75 7.46 -10.40
N ARG A 505 28.09 8.64 -9.85
CA ARG A 505 28.56 8.76 -8.45
C ARG A 505 27.55 8.19 -7.44
N ARG A 506 26.25 8.40 -7.68
CA ARG A 506 25.16 7.85 -6.86
C ARG A 506 25.15 6.32 -6.85
N SER A 507 25.36 5.68 -7.99
CA SER A 507 25.41 4.21 -8.10
C SER A 507 26.63 3.62 -7.41
N LYS A 508 27.79 4.27 -7.54
CA LYS A 508 29.01 3.89 -6.81
C LYS A 508 28.81 3.99 -5.29
N ALA A 509 28.12 5.03 -4.83
CA ALA A 509 27.79 5.17 -3.41
C ALA A 509 26.85 4.05 -2.94
N VAL A 510 25.78 3.77 -3.68
CA VAL A 510 24.87 2.64 -3.37
C VAL A 510 25.63 1.33 -3.31
N GLN A 511 26.46 1.02 -4.32
CA GLN A 511 27.26 -0.20 -4.35
C GLN A 511 28.21 -0.32 -3.14
N ARG A 512 28.88 0.78 -2.76
CA ARG A 512 29.74 0.83 -1.58
C ARG A 512 28.98 0.44 -0.31
N TRP A 513 27.83 1.06 -0.07
CA TRP A 513 27.01 0.77 1.12
C TRP A 513 26.36 -0.62 1.06
N SER A 514 26.01 -1.14 -0.12
CA SER A 514 25.55 -2.53 -0.31
C SER A 514 26.62 -3.57 0.05
N GLY A 515 27.90 -3.20 0.03
CA GLY A 515 29.01 -4.05 0.48
C GLY A 515 29.16 -4.13 2.00
N LEU A 516 28.55 -3.19 2.74
CA LEU A 516 28.56 -3.14 4.20
C LEU A 516 27.36 -3.85 4.84
N ALA A 517 26.33 -4.10 4.03
CA ALA A 517 25.04 -4.58 4.48
C ALA A 517 24.96 -6.10 4.45
N ASP A 518 24.45 -6.68 5.53
CA ASP A 518 24.12 -8.11 5.57
C ASP A 518 22.98 -8.45 4.61
N ARG A 519 21.98 -7.56 4.58
CA ARG A 519 20.79 -7.65 3.74
C ARG A 519 20.68 -6.40 2.87
N VAL A 520 20.27 -6.57 1.61
CA VAL A 520 20.05 -5.47 0.68
C VAL A 520 18.71 -5.65 0.02
N LEU A 521 17.84 -4.65 0.15
CA LEU A 521 16.53 -4.63 -0.46
C LEU A 521 16.43 -3.45 -1.43
N PHE A 522 16.31 -3.75 -2.71
CA PHE A 522 15.97 -2.74 -3.72
C PHE A 522 14.47 -2.71 -3.93
N MET A 523 13.88 -1.52 -4.00
CA MET A 523 12.47 -1.33 -4.31
C MET A 523 12.35 -0.44 -5.54
N SER A 524 11.54 -0.84 -6.50
CA SER A 524 11.29 -0.05 -7.70
C SER A 524 9.97 -0.50 -8.33
N GLY A 525 9.05 0.43 -8.57
CA GLY A 525 7.77 0.10 -9.22
C GLY A 525 7.91 -0.31 -10.69
N THR A 526 8.93 0.20 -11.39
CA THR A 526 9.11 -0.01 -12.84
C THR A 526 10.55 -0.36 -13.25
N PRO A 527 11.13 -1.44 -12.70
CA PRO A 527 12.57 -1.69 -12.82
C PRO A 527 13.04 -2.06 -14.23
N MET A 528 12.13 -2.36 -15.15
CA MET A 528 12.39 -2.85 -16.50
C MET A 528 11.95 -1.87 -17.61
N GLU A 529 11.43 -0.69 -17.27
CA GLU A 529 10.73 0.20 -18.21
C GLU A 529 11.61 0.83 -19.30
N ASN A 530 12.93 0.87 -19.10
CA ASN A 530 13.82 1.58 -20.01
C ASN A 530 14.87 0.70 -20.72
N ARG A 531 15.21 -0.51 -20.23
CA ARG A 531 16.13 -1.51 -20.84
C ARG A 531 16.39 -2.72 -19.92
N VAL A 532 16.52 -3.93 -20.47
CA VAL A 532 16.89 -5.16 -19.73
C VAL A 532 18.28 -5.02 -19.08
N GLU A 533 19.18 -4.25 -19.69
CA GLU A 533 20.53 -3.98 -19.17
C GLU A 533 20.52 -3.16 -17.87
N GLU A 534 19.55 -2.27 -17.71
CA GLU A 534 19.38 -1.49 -16.47
C GLU A 534 18.95 -2.40 -15.32
N PHE A 535 17.99 -3.27 -15.57
CA PHE A 535 17.56 -4.30 -14.62
C PHE A 535 18.73 -5.21 -14.23
N ARG A 536 19.49 -5.69 -15.21
CA ARG A 536 20.68 -6.53 -14.98
C ARG A 536 21.74 -5.83 -14.15
N THR A 537 21.91 -4.53 -14.32
CA THR A 537 22.82 -3.74 -13.49
C THR A 537 22.39 -3.75 -12.03
N LEU A 538 21.10 -3.54 -11.75
CA LEU A 538 20.56 -3.58 -10.40
C LEU A 538 20.68 -4.98 -9.77
N VAL A 539 20.33 -6.02 -10.52
CA VAL A 539 20.51 -7.42 -10.09
C VAL A 539 21.98 -7.72 -9.81
N GLY A 540 22.91 -7.15 -10.59
CA GLY A 540 24.35 -7.29 -10.38
C GLY A 540 24.84 -6.77 -9.02
N TYR A 541 24.17 -5.77 -8.43
CA TYR A 541 24.49 -5.29 -7.08
C TYR A 541 23.97 -6.23 -5.97
N LEU A 542 22.96 -7.04 -6.28
CA LEU A 542 22.28 -7.93 -5.35
C LEU A 542 22.87 -9.35 -5.41
N GLN A 543 22.81 -9.98 -6.58
CA GLN A 543 23.23 -11.36 -6.84
C GLN A 543 23.97 -11.44 -8.19
N PRO A 544 25.31 -11.28 -8.21
CA PRO A 544 26.11 -11.26 -9.44
C PRO A 544 25.96 -12.50 -10.31
N ASP A 545 25.81 -13.69 -9.71
CA ASP A 545 25.67 -14.96 -10.43
C ASP A 545 24.36 -15.05 -11.22
N ILE A 546 23.28 -14.44 -10.71
CA ILE A 546 22.02 -14.32 -11.46
C ILE A 546 22.20 -13.32 -12.60
N ALA A 547 22.81 -12.16 -12.34
CA ALA A 547 23.04 -11.15 -13.39
C ALA A 547 23.89 -11.67 -14.57
N GLN A 548 24.80 -12.63 -14.31
CA GLN A 548 25.56 -13.31 -15.35
C GLN A 548 24.72 -14.30 -16.15
N ARG A 549 23.78 -15.02 -15.52
CA ARG A 549 22.86 -15.95 -16.20
C ARG A 549 21.85 -15.25 -17.11
N VAL A 550 21.35 -14.09 -16.70
CA VAL A 550 20.38 -13.31 -17.48
C VAL A 550 20.94 -12.96 -18.88
N ARG A 551 22.27 -12.75 -19.02
CA ARG A 551 22.94 -12.55 -20.33
C ARG A 551 22.65 -13.60 -21.40
N ALA A 552 22.50 -14.87 -21.00
CA ALA A 552 22.36 -15.98 -21.94
C ALA A 552 20.91 -16.26 -22.34
N ILE A 553 19.96 -15.76 -21.54
CA ILE A 553 18.53 -16.09 -21.62
C ILE A 553 17.76 -15.06 -22.49
N ASP A 554 18.29 -13.85 -22.62
CA ASP A 554 17.63 -12.66 -23.19
C ASP A 554 17.26 -12.72 -24.70
N ALA A 555 17.70 -13.73 -25.47
CA ALA A 555 17.48 -13.74 -26.93
C ALA A 555 16.74 -14.97 -27.52
N LEU A 556 16.56 -16.08 -26.77
CA LEU A 556 16.15 -17.36 -27.37
C LEU A 556 15.09 -18.16 -26.59
N ALA A 557 14.80 -17.84 -25.32
CA ALA A 557 14.00 -18.74 -24.45
C ALA A 557 12.60 -18.22 -24.05
N GLY A 558 12.25 -16.98 -24.41
CA GLY A 558 10.94 -16.38 -24.11
C GLY A 558 10.75 -15.91 -22.66
N ALA A 559 9.62 -15.24 -22.40
CA ALA A 559 9.33 -14.53 -21.15
C ALA A 559 9.25 -15.42 -19.90
N ALA A 560 8.79 -16.67 -20.05
CA ALA A 560 8.67 -17.61 -18.92
C ALA A 560 10.04 -18.01 -18.35
N ALA A 561 11.01 -18.32 -19.22
CA ALA A 561 12.37 -18.68 -18.81
C ALA A 561 13.10 -17.52 -18.14
N PHE A 562 12.85 -16.28 -18.59
CA PHE A 562 13.38 -15.08 -17.94
C PHE A 562 12.87 -14.94 -16.51
N ARG A 563 11.54 -15.10 -16.29
CA ARG A 563 10.93 -15.02 -14.95
C ARG A 563 11.50 -16.06 -13.99
N GLU A 564 11.64 -17.30 -14.45
CA GLU A 564 12.22 -18.38 -13.63
C GLU A 564 13.66 -18.06 -13.22
N ALA A 565 14.47 -17.50 -14.12
CA ALA A 565 15.86 -17.16 -13.84
C ALA A 565 16.04 -16.04 -12.81
N VAL A 566 15.13 -15.06 -12.80
CA VAL A 566 15.19 -13.89 -11.89
C VAL A 566 14.41 -14.10 -10.59
N ALA A 567 13.57 -15.12 -10.51
CA ALA A 567 12.73 -15.43 -9.34
C ALA A 567 13.47 -15.44 -7.97
N PRO A 568 14.73 -15.91 -7.85
CA PRO A 568 15.42 -15.90 -6.56
C PRO A 568 15.81 -14.49 -6.07
N VAL A 569 15.85 -13.49 -6.95
CA VAL A 569 16.24 -12.11 -6.61
C VAL A 569 15.11 -11.12 -6.77
N TYR A 570 14.08 -11.44 -7.54
CA TYR A 570 13.04 -10.49 -7.95
C TYR A 570 11.63 -11.03 -7.68
N LEU A 571 10.87 -10.30 -6.84
CA LEU A 571 9.46 -10.53 -6.61
C LEU A 571 8.65 -9.34 -7.16
N ARG A 572 7.68 -9.63 -8.03
CA ARG A 572 6.75 -8.64 -8.60
C ARG A 572 5.33 -9.16 -8.51
N ARG A 573 4.42 -8.30 -8.07
CA ARG A 573 2.98 -8.56 -8.00
C ARG A 573 2.20 -7.37 -8.54
N ASN A 574 1.06 -7.66 -9.16
CA ASN A 574 0.18 -6.65 -9.71
C ASN A 574 -0.87 -6.24 -8.67
N THR A 575 -1.31 -4.99 -8.78
CA THR A 575 -2.24 -4.40 -7.82
C THR A 575 -3.60 -5.07 -7.89
N ASP A 576 -4.12 -5.29 -9.09
CA ASP A 576 -5.44 -5.89 -9.28
C ASP A 576 -5.49 -7.38 -8.90
N ASP A 577 -4.34 -8.07 -8.96
CA ASP A 577 -4.25 -9.50 -8.60
C ASP A 577 -4.24 -9.69 -7.06
N VAL A 578 -3.64 -8.75 -6.32
CA VAL A 578 -3.49 -8.87 -4.85
C VAL A 578 -4.47 -8.03 -4.04
N LEU A 579 -4.95 -6.90 -4.58
CA LEU A 579 -5.94 -6.02 -3.95
C LEU A 579 -7.30 -6.19 -4.64
N THR A 580 -7.97 -7.30 -4.39
CA THR A 580 -9.29 -7.58 -4.97
C THR A 580 -10.35 -6.58 -4.49
N GLU A 581 -10.11 -5.92 -3.34
CA GLU A 581 -10.97 -4.88 -2.79
C GLU A 581 -10.86 -3.53 -3.51
N LEU A 582 -9.81 -3.31 -4.32
CA LEU A 582 -9.56 -2.02 -4.95
C LEU A 582 -10.73 -1.70 -5.90
N PRO A 583 -11.29 -0.48 -5.84
CA PRO A 583 -12.41 -0.13 -6.68
C PRO A 583 -11.99 -0.02 -8.14
N GLU A 584 -13.00 -0.01 -9.01
CA GLU A 584 -12.81 0.02 -10.45
C GLU A 584 -12.04 1.29 -10.89
N ARG A 585 -11.18 1.10 -11.90
CA ARG A 585 -10.55 2.19 -12.64
C ARG A 585 -11.33 2.38 -13.93
N ILE A 586 -11.95 3.53 -14.09
CA ILE A 586 -12.68 3.89 -15.31
C ILE A 586 -11.81 4.90 -16.07
N GLU A 587 -11.41 4.56 -17.28
CA GLU A 587 -10.57 5.44 -18.10
C GLU A 587 -11.38 6.00 -19.28
N ALA A 588 -11.28 7.31 -19.49
CA ALA A 588 -11.91 8.02 -20.60
C ALA A 588 -10.85 8.84 -21.36
N ALA A 589 -10.86 8.70 -22.68
CA ALA A 589 -10.07 9.50 -23.60
C ALA A 589 -10.96 10.62 -24.16
N ASP A 590 -10.77 11.84 -23.66
CA ASP A 590 -11.54 13.01 -24.04
C ASP A 590 -10.82 13.71 -25.22
N TRP A 591 -11.25 13.34 -26.42
CA TRP A 591 -10.73 13.91 -27.68
C TRP A 591 -11.39 15.25 -27.98
N VAL A 592 -10.59 16.28 -28.17
CA VAL A 592 -11.03 17.62 -28.57
C VAL A 592 -10.48 17.97 -29.96
N ALA A 593 -11.26 18.71 -30.74
CA ALA A 593 -10.78 19.31 -31.98
C ALA A 593 -10.15 20.68 -31.67
N LEU A 594 -9.01 20.98 -32.30
CA LEU A 594 -8.35 22.27 -32.09
C LEU A 594 -9.25 23.43 -32.52
N GLY A 595 -9.30 24.48 -31.69
CA GLY A 595 -9.85 25.77 -32.09
C GLY A 595 -8.98 26.46 -33.13
N SER A 596 -9.43 27.61 -33.65
CA SER A 596 -8.66 28.38 -34.63
C SER A 596 -7.30 28.83 -34.09
N ALA A 597 -7.28 29.35 -32.86
CA ALA A 597 -6.06 29.80 -32.18
C ALA A 597 -5.11 28.64 -31.87
N ASP A 598 -5.62 27.54 -31.30
CA ASP A 598 -4.84 26.34 -31.03
C ASP A 598 -4.23 25.75 -32.32
N GLY A 599 -5.01 25.73 -33.40
CA GLY A 599 -4.58 25.22 -34.71
C GLY A 599 -3.54 26.09 -35.41
N GLU A 600 -3.54 27.40 -35.16
CA GLU A 600 -2.48 28.31 -35.62
C GLU A 600 -1.19 28.09 -34.82
N ALA A 601 -1.28 28.05 -33.49
CA ALA A 601 -0.16 27.75 -32.61
C ALA A 601 0.46 26.37 -32.90
N TYR A 602 -0.37 25.37 -33.20
CA TYR A 602 0.09 24.04 -33.56
C TYR A 602 0.85 24.04 -34.89
N ARG A 603 0.32 24.70 -35.92
CA ARG A 603 1.02 24.84 -37.21
C ARG A 603 2.36 25.56 -37.07
N GLU A 604 2.43 26.61 -36.26
CA GLU A 604 3.68 27.32 -35.97
C GLU A 604 4.70 26.41 -35.23
N ALA A 605 4.22 25.65 -34.25
CA ALA A 605 5.06 24.69 -33.53
C ALA A 605 5.63 23.59 -34.44
N VAL A 606 4.82 23.06 -35.36
CA VAL A 606 5.27 22.06 -36.35
C VAL A 606 6.26 22.67 -37.34
N ALA A 607 5.98 23.89 -37.84
CA ALA A 607 6.87 24.59 -38.76
C ALA A 607 8.26 24.83 -38.14
N SER A 608 8.28 25.29 -36.88
CA SER A 608 9.52 25.50 -36.12
C SER A 608 10.21 24.21 -35.66
N GLY A 609 9.58 23.04 -35.82
CA GLY A 609 10.10 21.76 -35.34
C GLY A 609 10.16 21.66 -33.81
N ASN A 610 9.36 22.46 -33.10
CA ASN A 610 9.36 22.51 -31.65
C ASN A 610 8.33 21.52 -31.08
N PHE A 611 8.76 20.28 -30.88
CA PHE A 611 7.91 19.20 -30.36
C PHE A 611 7.24 19.55 -29.03
N MET A 612 7.94 20.24 -28.12
CA MET A 612 7.36 20.62 -26.84
C MET A 612 6.29 21.71 -27.00
N ALA A 613 6.43 22.61 -27.98
CA ALA A 613 5.37 23.55 -28.32
C ALA A 613 4.19 22.86 -28.99
N MET A 614 4.41 21.81 -29.81
CA MET A 614 3.33 21.01 -30.40
C MET A 614 2.45 20.41 -29.31
N ARG A 615 3.06 19.85 -28.25
CA ARG A 615 2.33 19.28 -27.09
C ARG A 615 1.54 20.31 -26.28
N ARG A 616 1.94 21.59 -26.32
CA ARG A 616 1.27 22.70 -25.62
C ARG A 616 0.24 23.44 -26.47
N ALA A 617 0.23 23.26 -27.79
CA ALA A 617 -0.53 24.11 -28.69
C ALA A 617 -2.05 24.09 -28.44
N ALA A 618 -2.59 22.98 -27.94
CA ALA A 618 -4.01 22.87 -27.59
C ALA A 618 -4.40 23.67 -26.33
N TYR A 619 -3.46 24.41 -25.74
CA TYR A 619 -3.61 25.34 -24.61
C TYR A 619 -3.35 26.81 -25.02
N ALA A 620 -3.25 27.10 -26.33
CA ALA A 620 -2.74 28.37 -26.86
C ALA A 620 -3.86 29.41 -27.08
N PRO A 621 -4.38 29.93 -25.98
CA PRO A 621 -4.30 31.38 -25.75
C PRO A 621 -3.60 31.75 -24.43
N GLY A 622 -3.19 30.76 -23.62
CA GLY A 622 -2.64 31.00 -22.27
C GLY A 622 -3.64 31.65 -21.32
N THR A 623 -4.92 31.69 -21.71
CA THR A 623 -6.04 32.23 -20.95
C THR A 623 -7.03 31.12 -20.61
N PRO A 624 -7.86 31.28 -19.55
CA PRO A 624 -8.82 30.27 -19.11
C PRO A 624 -9.92 29.91 -20.12
N GLN A 625 -10.08 30.68 -21.20
CA GLN A 625 -11.05 30.42 -22.27
C GLN A 625 -10.38 30.43 -23.64
N GLY A 626 -10.98 29.71 -24.59
CA GLY A 626 -10.64 29.78 -26.01
C GLY A 626 -9.59 28.77 -26.46
N SER A 627 -9.26 27.81 -25.59
CA SER A 627 -8.46 26.63 -25.93
C SER A 627 -9.34 25.39 -25.80
N ALA A 628 -9.25 24.50 -26.78
CA ALA A 628 -10.08 23.31 -26.86
C ALA A 628 -9.95 22.41 -25.61
N LYS A 629 -8.72 22.22 -25.10
CA LYS A 629 -8.49 21.40 -23.90
C LYS A 629 -8.87 22.12 -22.60
N LEU A 630 -8.68 23.44 -22.50
CA LEU A 630 -9.06 24.20 -21.31
C LEU A 630 -10.58 24.31 -21.16
N ASP A 631 -11.29 24.53 -22.27
CA ASP A 631 -12.75 24.58 -22.29
C ASP A 631 -13.34 23.23 -21.83
N ARG A 632 -12.83 22.11 -22.38
CA ARG A 632 -13.25 20.76 -21.93
C ARG A 632 -12.87 20.47 -20.47
N LEU A 633 -11.69 20.91 -20.03
CA LEU A 633 -11.29 20.76 -18.64
C LEU A 633 -12.22 21.53 -17.70
N ALA A 634 -12.63 22.75 -18.06
CA ALA A 634 -13.55 23.53 -17.25
C ALA A 634 -14.90 22.81 -17.08
N GLU A 635 -15.45 22.27 -18.17
CA GLU A 635 -16.68 21.44 -18.13
C GLU A 635 -16.53 20.25 -17.18
N LEU A 636 -15.45 19.47 -17.32
CA LEU A 636 -15.17 18.32 -16.46
C LEU A 636 -15.05 18.70 -14.98
N LEU A 637 -14.39 19.83 -14.68
CA LEU A 637 -14.23 20.30 -13.30
C LEU A 637 -15.56 20.74 -12.70
N ASP A 638 -16.45 21.35 -13.49
CA ASP A 638 -17.79 21.73 -13.05
C ASP A 638 -18.71 20.52 -12.85
N GLU A 639 -18.64 19.52 -13.74
CA GLU A 639 -19.31 18.21 -13.58
C GLU A 639 -18.85 17.52 -12.27
N CYS A 640 -17.54 17.42 -12.06
CA CYS A 640 -16.98 16.83 -10.84
C CYS A 640 -17.37 17.61 -9.58
N ALA A 641 -17.42 18.93 -9.66
CA ALA A 641 -17.83 19.76 -8.52
C ALA A 641 -19.32 19.58 -8.17
N ALA A 642 -20.19 19.41 -9.17
CA ALA A 642 -21.60 19.12 -8.96
C ALA A 642 -21.84 17.78 -8.25
N GLU A 643 -20.95 16.81 -8.47
CA GLU A 643 -20.92 15.52 -7.78
C GLU A 643 -20.22 15.55 -6.40
N GLY A 644 -19.62 16.70 -6.02
CA GLY A 644 -18.83 16.82 -4.79
C GLY A 644 -17.49 16.10 -4.84
N ALA A 645 -16.99 15.75 -6.03
CA ALA A 645 -15.75 15.02 -6.20
C ALA A 645 -14.51 15.90 -6.00
N LYS A 646 -13.44 15.28 -5.52
CA LYS A 646 -12.10 15.88 -5.46
C LYS A 646 -11.27 15.39 -6.64
N VAL A 647 -10.62 16.33 -7.32
CA VAL A 647 -9.95 16.10 -8.61
C VAL A 647 -8.45 16.37 -8.49
N LEU A 648 -7.63 15.47 -9.05
CA LEU A 648 -6.22 15.70 -9.30
C LEU A 648 -6.03 16.08 -10.77
N VAL A 649 -5.38 17.21 -11.04
CA VAL A 649 -5.05 17.62 -12.41
C VAL A 649 -3.54 17.64 -12.57
N PHE A 650 -3.04 16.83 -13.52
CA PHE A 650 -1.63 16.69 -13.78
C PHE A 650 -1.25 17.26 -15.15
N SER A 651 -0.17 18.04 -15.18
CA SER A 651 0.53 18.42 -16.41
C SER A 651 2.04 18.36 -16.20
N PHE A 652 2.79 18.17 -17.27
CA PHE A 652 4.23 18.26 -17.34
C PHE A 652 4.69 19.73 -17.37
N PHE A 653 3.87 20.61 -17.96
CA PHE A 653 4.22 21.99 -18.30
C PHE A 653 3.75 22.98 -17.22
N LEU A 654 4.68 23.79 -16.70
CA LEU A 654 4.39 24.73 -15.60
C LEU A 654 3.42 25.84 -16.01
N ASP A 655 3.59 26.38 -17.22
CA ASP A 655 2.71 27.39 -17.81
C ASP A 655 1.27 26.88 -17.98
N VAL A 656 1.10 25.60 -18.34
CA VAL A 656 -0.23 24.97 -18.39
C VAL A 656 -0.83 24.88 -16.99
N LEU A 657 -0.04 24.50 -15.97
CA LEU A 657 -0.54 24.44 -14.58
C LEU A 657 -1.00 25.81 -14.06
N ASP A 658 -0.29 26.88 -14.41
CA ASP A 658 -0.67 28.24 -14.00
C ASP A 658 -2.05 28.64 -14.56
N VAL A 659 -2.32 28.31 -15.83
CA VAL A 659 -3.63 28.56 -16.45
C VAL A 659 -4.70 27.66 -15.86
N VAL A 660 -4.42 26.36 -15.72
CA VAL A 660 -5.34 25.39 -15.10
C VAL A 660 -5.71 25.79 -13.68
N ALA A 661 -4.75 26.30 -12.89
CA ALA A 661 -5.01 26.71 -11.53
C ALA A 661 -6.05 27.84 -11.42
N SER A 662 -6.16 28.67 -12.46
CA SER A 662 -7.14 29.75 -12.55
C SER A 662 -8.54 29.30 -12.98
N LEU A 663 -8.73 28.06 -13.47
CA LEU A 663 -10.03 27.55 -13.94
C LEU A 663 -11.01 27.21 -12.81
N ALA A 664 -10.54 26.64 -11.69
CA ALA A 664 -11.43 26.01 -10.71
C ALA A 664 -12.04 26.97 -9.64
N GLY A 665 -11.87 28.29 -9.78
CA GLY A 665 -12.62 29.31 -9.02
C GLY A 665 -12.49 29.22 -7.49
N GLY A 666 -11.31 29.54 -6.94
CA GLY A 666 -11.06 29.59 -5.48
C GLY A 666 -11.00 28.24 -4.75
N ARG A 667 -11.35 27.14 -5.44
CA ARG A 667 -11.30 25.74 -4.94
C ARG A 667 -10.00 25.01 -5.31
N THR A 668 -9.05 25.74 -5.90
CA THR A 668 -7.78 25.21 -6.39
C THR A 668 -6.73 25.17 -5.29
N PHE A 669 -6.06 24.03 -5.16
CA PHE A 669 -4.86 23.83 -4.38
C PHE A 669 -3.69 23.58 -5.34
N GLY A 670 -2.49 24.09 -5.02
CA GLY A 670 -1.32 23.96 -5.89
C GLY A 670 -0.93 25.29 -6.58
N PRO A 671 -0.07 25.25 -7.60
CA PRO A 671 0.49 24.04 -8.21
C PRO A 671 1.55 23.36 -7.33
N LEU A 672 1.47 22.03 -7.22
CA LEU A 672 2.54 21.22 -6.64
C LEU A 672 3.68 21.05 -7.67
N THR A 673 4.78 21.80 -7.48
CA THR A 673 5.93 21.79 -8.39
C THR A 673 7.20 21.29 -7.72
N GLY A 674 8.23 21.01 -8.53
CA GLY A 674 9.56 20.64 -8.04
C GLY A 674 10.22 21.68 -7.14
N ALA A 675 9.78 22.95 -7.18
CA ALA A 675 10.35 24.06 -6.42
C ALA A 675 9.89 24.08 -4.94
N LEU A 676 8.74 23.49 -4.61
CA LEU A 676 8.24 23.46 -3.25
C LEU A 676 9.08 22.53 -2.37
N ALA A 677 9.37 22.97 -1.14
CA ALA A 677 10.04 22.15 -0.15
C ALA A 677 9.15 20.96 0.25
N PRO A 678 9.73 19.80 0.62
CA PRO A 678 8.94 18.61 0.93
C PRO A 678 7.88 18.83 2.04
N ALA A 679 8.17 19.65 3.06
CA ALA A 679 7.21 19.97 4.11
C ALA A 679 6.01 20.76 3.58
N ASP A 680 6.25 21.74 2.70
CA ASP A 680 5.19 22.56 2.10
C ASP A 680 4.29 21.72 1.18
N ARG A 681 4.88 20.75 0.45
CA ARG A 681 4.11 19.80 -0.37
C ARG A 681 3.15 18.99 0.48
N GLN A 682 3.62 18.47 1.62
CA GLN A 682 2.77 17.68 2.53
C GLN A 682 1.64 18.53 3.11
N ALA A 683 1.95 19.73 3.61
CA ALA A 683 0.95 20.64 4.17
C ALA A 683 -0.17 20.99 3.16
N LEU A 684 0.19 21.14 1.88
CA LEU A 684 -0.77 21.42 0.81
C LEU A 684 -1.69 20.20 0.54
N VAL A 685 -1.14 18.99 0.50
CA VAL A 685 -1.91 17.75 0.37
C VAL A 685 -2.83 17.52 1.58
N ASP A 686 -2.35 17.81 2.79
CA ASP A 686 -3.15 17.72 4.01
C ASP A 686 -4.32 18.71 3.98
N ALA A 687 -4.10 19.95 3.53
CA ALA A 687 -5.15 20.96 3.37
C ALA A 687 -6.20 20.54 2.33
N PHE A 688 -5.76 20.04 1.17
CA PHE A 688 -6.65 19.49 0.15
C PHE A 688 -7.47 18.29 0.69
N THR A 689 -6.84 17.43 1.48
CA THR A 689 -7.48 16.26 2.08
C THR A 689 -8.54 16.66 3.11
N ALA A 690 -8.27 17.70 3.91
CA ALA A 690 -9.16 18.22 4.95
C ALA A 690 -10.36 19.02 4.41
N GLU A 691 -10.31 19.51 3.15
CA GLU A 691 -11.40 20.27 2.55
C GLU A 691 -12.70 19.42 2.49
N PRO A 692 -13.83 19.84 3.08
CA PRO A 692 -15.03 19.02 3.13
C PRO A 692 -15.79 18.94 1.80
N GLY A 693 -15.55 19.90 0.89
CA GLY A 693 -16.25 20.00 -0.40
C GLY A 693 -15.43 19.56 -1.61
N PRO A 694 -15.95 19.82 -2.83
CA PRO A 694 -15.20 19.59 -4.06
C PRO A 694 -13.97 20.48 -4.10
N ALA A 695 -12.84 19.90 -4.46
CA ALA A 695 -11.55 20.57 -4.50
C ALA A 695 -10.73 20.09 -5.69
N VAL A 696 -9.87 20.96 -6.21
CA VAL A 696 -8.97 20.63 -7.33
C VAL A 696 -7.53 20.78 -6.88
N LEU A 697 -6.74 19.72 -6.96
CA LEU A 697 -5.30 19.79 -6.71
C LEU A 697 -4.54 19.73 -8.03
N VAL A 698 -3.87 20.84 -8.36
CA VAL A 698 -3.07 20.97 -9.57
C VAL A 698 -1.62 20.61 -9.25
N SER A 699 -1.03 19.74 -10.06
CA SER A 699 0.32 19.23 -9.79
C SER A 699 1.11 18.99 -11.07
N GLN A 700 2.41 19.29 -11.00
CA GLN A 700 3.32 18.81 -12.02
C GLN A 700 3.40 17.28 -11.92
N ILE A 701 3.26 16.56 -13.05
CA ILE A 701 3.18 15.10 -13.03
C ILE A 701 4.45 14.44 -12.49
N GLN A 702 5.61 15.06 -12.72
CA GLN A 702 6.89 14.60 -12.18
C GLN A 702 7.06 14.88 -10.68
N ALA A 703 6.48 15.98 -10.18
CA ALA A 703 6.63 16.42 -8.80
C ALA A 703 5.60 15.78 -7.86
N GLY A 704 4.36 15.63 -8.33
CA GLY A 704 3.27 14.96 -7.60
C GLY A 704 3.18 13.46 -7.86
N GLY A 705 3.80 12.95 -8.94
CA GLY A 705 3.87 11.52 -9.23
C GLY A 705 4.69 10.72 -8.22
N VAL A 706 5.46 11.36 -7.33
CA VAL A 706 6.37 10.69 -6.39
C VAL A 706 6.05 10.99 -4.93
N GLY A 707 5.59 9.99 -4.19
CA GLY A 707 5.66 9.94 -2.72
C GLY A 707 4.54 10.60 -1.92
N LEU A 708 3.51 11.14 -2.56
CA LEU A 708 2.37 11.77 -1.88
C LEU A 708 1.18 10.80 -1.81
N ASN A 709 0.44 10.82 -0.70
CA ASN A 709 -0.80 10.06 -0.56
C ASN A 709 -2.01 10.99 -0.75
N VAL A 710 -2.79 10.82 -1.82
CA VAL A 710 -3.90 11.71 -2.17
C VAL A 710 -5.19 10.92 -2.45
N GLN A 711 -5.46 9.91 -1.62
CA GLN A 711 -6.65 9.05 -1.72
C GLN A 711 -7.98 9.76 -1.52
N ALA A 712 -7.96 10.99 -1.01
CA ALA A 712 -9.14 11.83 -0.93
C ALA A 712 -9.75 12.16 -2.32
N ALA A 713 -8.93 12.10 -3.38
CA ALA A 713 -9.40 12.29 -4.74
C ALA A 713 -9.89 10.97 -5.38
N SER A 714 -10.99 11.05 -6.12
CA SER A 714 -11.56 9.95 -6.91
C SER A 714 -11.55 10.24 -8.41
N VAL A 715 -11.06 11.40 -8.83
CA VAL A 715 -10.91 11.78 -10.24
C VAL A 715 -9.48 12.23 -10.51
N VAL A 716 -8.92 11.74 -11.61
CA VAL A 716 -7.59 12.10 -12.11
C VAL A 716 -7.75 12.62 -13.53
N VAL A 717 -7.18 13.78 -13.82
CA VAL A 717 -7.13 14.36 -15.16
C VAL A 717 -5.67 14.48 -15.59
N LEU A 718 -5.34 13.91 -16.74
CA LEU A 718 -4.05 14.04 -17.40
C LEU A 718 -4.20 15.01 -18.57
N CYS A 719 -3.54 16.16 -18.49
CA CYS A 719 -3.62 17.23 -19.48
C CYS A 719 -2.99 16.84 -20.83
N GLU A 720 -1.95 16.01 -20.81
CA GLU A 720 -1.28 15.56 -22.03
C GLU A 720 -0.65 14.18 -21.84
N PRO A 721 -0.49 13.40 -22.93
CA PRO A 721 0.13 12.08 -22.86
C PRO A 721 1.61 12.17 -22.51
N GLN A 722 2.12 11.16 -21.80
CA GLN A 722 3.53 11.08 -21.39
C GLN A 722 4.29 10.00 -22.17
N TRP A 723 5.59 10.23 -22.40
CA TRP A 723 6.48 9.27 -23.04
C TRP A 723 6.64 7.94 -22.28
N LYS A 724 6.45 7.99 -20.96
CA LYS A 724 6.64 6.86 -20.05
C LYS A 724 5.30 6.48 -19.45
N PRO A 725 4.72 5.31 -19.80
CA PRO A 725 3.46 4.86 -19.22
C PRO A 725 3.50 4.87 -17.69
N SER A 726 4.65 4.56 -17.08
CA SER A 726 4.75 4.57 -15.62
C SER A 726 4.55 5.93 -14.99
N THR A 727 4.79 7.02 -15.72
CA THR A 727 4.61 8.37 -15.16
C THR A 727 3.12 8.66 -14.96
N GLU A 728 2.28 8.20 -15.89
CA GLU A 728 0.82 8.27 -15.75
C GLU A 728 0.34 7.30 -14.66
N GLU A 729 0.81 6.05 -14.67
CA GLU A 729 0.44 5.07 -13.64
C GLU A 729 0.88 5.52 -12.24
N GLN A 730 2.05 6.15 -12.10
CA GLN A 730 2.54 6.76 -10.87
C GLN A 730 1.58 7.83 -10.34
N ALA A 731 1.05 8.66 -11.23
CA ALA A 731 0.12 9.72 -10.93
C ALA A 731 -1.28 9.16 -10.56
N ILE A 732 -1.79 8.21 -11.33
CA ILE A 732 -3.07 7.53 -11.06
C ILE A 732 -3.02 6.80 -9.71
N ALA A 733 -1.90 6.13 -9.42
CA ALA A 733 -1.67 5.43 -8.14
C ALA A 733 -1.53 6.37 -6.92
N ARG A 734 -1.60 7.70 -7.09
CA ARG A 734 -1.76 8.64 -5.96
C ARG A 734 -3.20 8.64 -5.43
N ALA A 735 -4.17 8.46 -6.32
CA ALA A 735 -5.59 8.36 -5.99
C ALA A 735 -6.04 6.89 -5.85
N ARG A 736 -5.71 6.03 -6.81
CA ARG A 736 -6.08 4.61 -6.83
C ARG A 736 -5.00 3.75 -6.16
N ARG A 737 -5.07 3.58 -4.84
CA ARG A 737 -4.13 2.77 -4.04
C ARG A 737 -4.84 2.15 -2.84
N MET A 738 -4.17 1.20 -2.16
CA MET A 738 -4.71 0.52 -0.97
C MET A 738 -5.31 1.50 0.04
N GLY A 739 -6.61 1.37 0.30
CA GLY A 739 -7.38 2.27 1.15
C GLY A 739 -8.33 3.19 0.38
N GLN A 740 -8.25 3.22 -0.95
CA GLN A 740 -9.26 3.87 -1.78
C GLN A 740 -10.54 3.05 -1.75
N THR A 741 -11.67 3.70 -1.47
CA THR A 741 -12.99 3.07 -1.35
C THR A 741 -13.93 3.45 -2.48
N ARG A 742 -13.59 4.49 -3.26
CA ARG A 742 -14.41 4.98 -4.38
C ARG A 742 -13.80 4.63 -5.73
N PRO A 743 -14.60 4.32 -6.76
CA PRO A 743 -14.12 4.19 -8.13
C PRO A 743 -13.28 5.39 -8.54
N VAL A 744 -12.17 5.14 -9.23
CA VAL A 744 -11.27 6.20 -9.70
C VAL A 744 -11.49 6.41 -11.20
N ARG A 745 -11.96 7.60 -11.56
CA ARG A 745 -12.12 8.02 -12.95
C ARG A 745 -10.86 8.72 -13.43
N VAL A 746 -10.32 8.29 -14.57
CA VAL A 746 -9.13 8.86 -15.19
C VAL A 746 -9.52 9.44 -16.54
N TYR A 747 -9.43 10.76 -16.67
CA TYR A 747 -9.66 11.48 -17.93
C TYR A 747 -8.33 11.84 -18.57
N ARG A 748 -8.14 11.49 -19.84
CA ARG A 748 -7.00 11.96 -20.65
C ARG A 748 -7.49 12.99 -21.65
N LEU A 749 -7.01 14.22 -21.53
CA LEU A 749 -7.33 15.29 -22.48
C LEU A 749 -6.42 15.18 -23.70
N LEU A 750 -7.00 14.94 -24.87
CA LEU A 750 -6.26 14.65 -26.10
C LEU A 750 -6.74 15.56 -27.23
N ALA A 751 -5.82 16.10 -28.01
CA ALA A 751 -6.18 16.84 -29.21
C ALA A 751 -6.15 15.93 -30.44
N ALA A 752 -7.29 15.80 -31.11
CA ALA A 752 -7.41 15.08 -32.38
C ALA A 752 -6.54 15.74 -33.45
N ASP A 753 -6.02 14.93 -34.38
CA ASP A 753 -5.10 15.39 -35.42
C ASP A 753 -3.94 16.21 -34.83
N THR A 754 -3.28 15.70 -33.79
CA THR A 754 -2.03 16.30 -33.26
C THR A 754 -1.02 15.25 -32.82
N VAL A 755 0.12 15.73 -32.32
CA VAL A 755 1.16 14.97 -31.61
C VAL A 755 0.61 14.02 -30.55
N ASP A 756 -0.51 14.35 -29.90
CA ASP A 756 -1.09 13.52 -28.84
C ASP A 756 -1.46 12.11 -29.34
N ALA A 757 -2.08 12.02 -30.52
CA ALA A 757 -2.49 10.74 -31.12
C ALA A 757 -1.28 9.85 -31.43
N TRP A 758 -0.22 10.45 -31.95
CA TRP A 758 1.04 9.77 -32.25
C TRP A 758 1.74 9.27 -30.99
N MET A 759 1.80 10.10 -29.95
CA MET A 759 2.40 9.73 -28.68
C MET A 759 1.67 8.53 -28.07
N LEU A 760 0.34 8.51 -28.07
CA LEU A 760 -0.43 7.38 -27.54
C LEU A 760 -0.15 6.07 -28.28
N GLN A 761 -0.08 6.11 -29.62
CA GLN A 761 0.21 4.91 -30.41
C GLN A 761 1.61 4.35 -30.11
N LEU A 762 2.63 5.22 -30.01
CA LEU A 762 3.99 4.80 -29.67
C LEU A 762 4.10 4.23 -28.26
N VAL A 763 3.42 4.85 -27.30
CA VAL A 763 3.39 4.41 -25.90
C VAL A 763 2.67 3.07 -25.76
N ALA A 764 1.56 2.86 -26.48
CA ALA A 764 0.82 1.60 -26.50
C ALA A 764 1.70 0.43 -26.99
N ALA A 765 2.38 0.60 -28.14
CA ALA A 765 3.27 -0.42 -28.69
C ALA A 765 4.43 -0.77 -27.73
N LYS A 766 4.99 0.22 -27.02
CA LYS A 766 6.03 0.00 -26.02
C LYS A 766 5.53 -0.76 -24.79
N THR A 767 4.27 -0.54 -24.40
CA THR A 767 3.64 -1.16 -23.22
C THR A 767 3.34 -2.63 -23.48
N GLU A 768 2.86 -2.97 -24.67
CA GLU A 768 2.58 -4.36 -25.09
C GLU A 768 3.84 -5.23 -25.07
N LEU A 769 4.95 -4.71 -25.61
CA LEU A 769 6.26 -5.37 -25.53
C LEU A 769 6.66 -5.63 -24.07
N PHE A 770 6.52 -4.64 -23.19
CA PHE A 770 6.87 -4.78 -21.77
C PHE A 770 6.04 -5.84 -21.05
N ASP A 771 4.72 -5.81 -21.23
CA ASP A 771 3.80 -6.71 -20.55
C ASP A 771 4.06 -8.18 -20.92
N SER A 772 4.44 -8.45 -22.17
CA SER A 772 4.81 -9.81 -22.62
C SER A 772 5.97 -10.42 -21.82
N PHE A 773 6.97 -9.63 -21.42
CA PHE A 773 8.10 -10.11 -20.61
C PHE A 773 7.77 -10.18 -19.12
N ALA A 774 6.87 -9.32 -18.65
CA ALA A 774 6.69 -9.06 -17.23
C ALA A 774 5.43 -9.66 -16.59
N ARG A 775 4.43 -10.12 -17.37
CA ARG A 775 3.14 -10.65 -16.86
C ARG A 775 2.88 -12.11 -17.32
N PRO A 776 2.48 -13.03 -16.43
CA PRO A 776 2.07 -14.39 -16.80
C PRO A 776 0.57 -14.56 -17.08
N SER A 777 -0.26 -13.56 -16.80
CA SER A 777 -1.71 -13.64 -16.97
C SER A 777 -2.09 -13.38 -18.42
N GLU A 778 -2.60 -14.42 -19.10
CA GLU A 778 -3.25 -14.28 -20.39
C GLU A 778 -4.37 -13.23 -20.32
N VAL A 779 -4.29 -12.28 -21.25
CA VAL A 779 -5.32 -11.40 -21.81
C VAL A 779 -6.62 -11.29 -21.00
N LYS A 780 -6.81 -10.15 -20.33
CA LYS A 780 -8.12 -9.51 -20.23
C LYS A 780 -8.00 -8.05 -20.65
N LEU A 781 -8.60 -7.79 -21.82
CA LEU A 781 -8.92 -6.50 -22.42
C LEU A 781 -7.71 -5.65 -22.82
N ALA A 782 -7.18 -5.96 -24.01
CA ALA A 782 -6.77 -4.89 -24.91
C ALA A 782 -7.97 -3.93 -25.02
N SER A 783 -7.86 -2.75 -24.42
CA SER A 783 -8.90 -1.73 -24.48
C SER A 783 -9.21 -1.39 -25.94
N GLU A 784 -10.46 -1.05 -26.22
CA GLU A 784 -11.04 -0.62 -27.51
C GLU A 784 -10.39 0.63 -28.16
N LEU A 785 -9.17 1.00 -27.73
CA LEU A 785 -8.29 2.02 -28.31
C LEU A 785 -7.28 1.43 -29.30
N ALA A 786 -7.43 0.17 -29.71
CA ALA A 786 -6.60 -0.46 -30.75
C ALA A 786 -6.85 0.22 -32.12
N VAL A 787 -6.16 1.33 -32.35
CA VAL A 787 -5.89 1.82 -33.70
C VAL A 787 -5.05 0.77 -34.41
N ASP A 788 -5.39 0.47 -35.65
CA ASP A 788 -4.75 -0.55 -36.49
C ASP A 788 -3.21 -0.39 -36.54
N VAL A 789 -2.53 -1.19 -35.72
CA VAL A 789 -1.07 -1.21 -35.55
C VAL A 789 -0.37 -1.78 -36.79
N SER A 790 -1.10 -2.35 -37.75
CA SER A 790 -0.51 -2.92 -38.98
C SER A 790 0.01 -1.88 -39.97
N SER A 791 -0.27 -0.59 -39.75
CA SER A 791 0.04 0.50 -40.68
C SER A 791 1.39 1.19 -40.48
N LEU A 792 2.22 0.80 -39.49
CA LEU A 792 3.49 1.48 -39.18
C LEU A 792 4.71 0.55 -39.30
N PRO A 793 5.52 0.65 -40.37
CA PRO A 793 6.68 -0.22 -40.59
C PRO A 793 7.90 -0.02 -39.66
N ALA A 794 7.83 0.77 -38.58
CA ALA A 794 9.04 1.29 -37.93
C ALA A 794 9.03 1.42 -36.40
N VAL A 795 8.02 0.94 -35.67
CA VAL A 795 8.00 1.09 -34.20
C VAL A 795 9.10 0.25 -33.52
N GLU A 796 9.45 -0.90 -34.09
CA GLU A 796 10.56 -1.74 -33.60
C GLU A 796 11.94 -1.08 -33.72
N GLN A 797 12.09 0.01 -34.49
CA GLN A 797 13.38 0.67 -34.77
C GLN A 797 13.61 1.98 -34.01
N VAL A 798 12.62 2.47 -33.24
CA VAL A 798 12.77 3.72 -32.48
C VAL A 798 13.49 3.44 -31.15
N ALA A 799 14.83 3.53 -31.18
CA ALA A 799 15.68 3.20 -30.04
C ALA A 799 15.74 4.30 -28.96
N SER A 800 15.21 5.49 -29.22
CA SER A 800 15.25 6.65 -28.30
C SER A 800 14.09 7.64 -28.48
N GLU A 801 13.76 8.37 -27.40
CA GLU A 801 12.75 9.45 -27.40
C GLU A 801 13.06 10.51 -28.48
N ALA A 802 14.32 10.88 -28.67
CA ALA A 802 14.73 11.87 -29.69
C ALA A 802 14.45 11.42 -31.13
N GLN A 803 14.57 10.12 -31.42
CA GLN A 803 14.20 9.58 -32.74
C GLN A 803 12.69 9.57 -32.94
N ALA A 804 11.92 9.27 -31.88
CA ALA A 804 10.47 9.35 -31.90
C ALA A 804 10.00 10.78 -32.18
N GLU A 805 10.58 11.76 -31.47
CA GLU A 805 10.29 13.19 -31.66
C GLU A 805 10.53 13.64 -33.11
N ALA A 806 11.68 13.29 -33.68
CA ALA A 806 12.02 13.64 -35.06
C ALA A 806 11.04 13.05 -36.08
N LEU A 807 10.66 11.77 -35.92
CA LEU A 807 9.69 11.10 -36.78
C LEU A 807 8.31 11.75 -36.71
N ILE A 808 7.86 12.12 -35.50
CA ILE A 808 6.56 12.78 -35.33
C ILE A 808 6.57 14.16 -36.00
N ILE A 809 7.65 14.94 -35.82
CA ILE A 809 7.78 16.25 -36.47
C ILE A 809 7.71 16.11 -37.99
N GLU A 810 8.45 15.16 -38.57
CA GLU A 810 8.47 14.92 -40.02
C GLU A 810 7.08 14.53 -40.54
N HIS A 811 6.40 13.62 -39.84
CA HIS A 811 5.04 13.20 -40.19
C HIS A 811 4.06 14.38 -40.14
N GLU A 812 4.07 15.16 -39.06
CA GLU A 812 3.15 16.28 -38.88
C GLU A 812 3.42 17.41 -39.88
N ARG A 813 4.69 17.64 -40.28
CA ARG A 813 5.03 18.56 -41.37
C ARG A 813 4.44 18.10 -42.69
N ALA A 814 4.60 16.82 -43.03
CA ALA A 814 4.04 16.24 -44.26
C ALA A 814 2.50 16.36 -44.27
N ARG A 815 1.85 16.04 -43.16
CA ARG A 815 0.39 16.11 -42.99
C ARG A 815 -0.14 17.54 -43.14
N LEU A 816 0.58 18.53 -42.62
CA LEU A 816 0.20 19.95 -42.69
C LEU A 816 0.68 20.65 -43.97
N GLY A 817 1.35 19.94 -44.88
CA GLY A 817 1.88 20.52 -46.13
C GLY A 817 3.01 21.52 -45.91
N LEU A 818 3.75 21.40 -44.80
CA LEU A 818 4.90 22.24 -44.48
C LEU A 818 6.17 21.61 -45.09
N ALA A 819 6.97 22.42 -45.80
CA ALA A 819 8.22 21.96 -46.39
C ALA A 819 9.22 21.48 -45.30
N PRO A 820 10.07 20.48 -45.60
CA PRO A 820 11.00 19.89 -44.62
C PRO A 820 12.02 20.89 -44.05
#